data_AF-A0A965C887-F1
#
_entry.id   AF-A0A965C887-F1
#
_cell.length_a   1.000
_cell.length_b   1.000
_cell.length_c   1.000
_cell.angle_alpha   90.00
_cell.angle_beta   90.00
_cell.angle_gamma   90.00
#
_symmetry.space_group_name_H-M   'P 1'
#
loop_
_entity.id
_entity.type
_entity.pdbx_description
1 polymer ?
#
loop_
_entity_poly.entity_id
_entity_poly.type
_entity_poly.pdbx_seq_one_letter_code
_entity_poly.pdbx_strand_id
1 'polypeptide(L)'
;MKTSIRINSMFVALAFALALVVAPGTATAAVTFSLPSAPQNVTAVPAAGGFTVSWEAPSSNGNTPVTQFVVDGGHGTCVTTVPGSERSAFVPAVNSSAASFKVYAVNNQGFGPGSTASVSVIPQAAKAGFFAVDNMGVTTNIGSTTGNFAKLRIRSSAYFGSVSTPSGNGAWLLANGGRIVALGDATVTSSPLTDPAIQIVSSYNRLGYYVIGKNGQVSASANAPVIESTSPSSRVVIGGVPTSSGKGIWLVRTNGKIDGIGDATSGALAKGQYVRVVPRATGDGFWAITKAGKVVSFGDAPTITALALNVKDTALAANGDGFYALNNSGSISALGDVAPLAVTSVSGAIALVNTAKVSDVKDIQIDAFSDFHGALDYTKTTAAGFDTYTSGSPVLAANFAADRALNPATFTFASGDNWGAAPPLSTVFDEMPSVEALNFMGVDVSTFGNHEHDKPLANVNARIAASKYKWVVSNYSSLAEINARNFNGIAAAPWTIVDRGGVKVGVIGLNTPETKEVVFPGNLGGITIGDVLGTNAAGTATKTQVKAAIKAARQAGADVVVSLVHEGFGQFNADNSAAEGRLLDIVPLLEGSDIVLGGHSHLKYAGIVSNKLVAETPNAGTLYNRIRACVDTATHKTLGSRVEHVTPTVKVPAGTALAATGMNQDAIASIAAYKANLGTKYNVVIGSIADVAPNGGTPAIQRNYETGLGNYIADNLRTAMGTQLAITNGGGIRDMLPAKTFVPTNASIVRPSWSSLQSGYTTSSGPWKVTSSGPYTLTVGDVATVLPFGNTAATTTITGADVWAALENGVSQISLGAGRFPQVSGLKFTFDMSIAANSGRVTAVTLTDGTPIPKSTAVTYTLATNDFMVAGGDGYTMFGGLAKARTRDVLETVVREAIIRDSANGPVVMSTDGRITRIG
;
A
#
# COMPACT_ATOMS: atom_id res chain seq x y z
N MET A 1 20.60 -76.16 14.32
CA MET A 1 19.13 -76.03 14.14
C MET A 1 18.57 -75.48 15.42
N LYS A 2 17.79 -74.40 15.30
CA LYS A 2 16.68 -73.94 16.17
C LYS A 2 16.85 -73.93 17.70
N THR A 3 16.19 -72.91 18.26
CA THR A 3 15.65 -72.83 19.64
C THR A 3 16.68 -72.70 20.76
N SER A 4 16.87 -71.51 21.35
CA SER A 4 15.98 -70.78 22.29
C SER A 4 15.86 -71.45 23.67
N ILE A 5 15.84 -70.60 24.72
CA ILE A 5 15.51 -70.85 26.16
C ILE A 5 16.80 -71.13 27.00
N ARG A 6 17.17 -70.45 28.11
CA ARG A 6 16.51 -69.63 29.16
C ARG A 6 17.55 -68.75 29.90
N ILE A 7 17.28 -67.45 30.01
CA ILE A 7 17.16 -66.64 31.25
C ILE A 7 17.86 -67.17 32.52
N ASN A 8 18.81 -66.41 33.06
CA ASN A 8 18.71 -65.88 34.43
C ASN A 8 19.67 -64.70 34.71
N SER A 9 19.10 -63.70 35.39
CA SER A 9 19.75 -62.77 36.34
C SER A 9 20.57 -61.58 35.82
N MET A 10 19.86 -60.45 35.66
CA MET A 10 20.17 -59.09 36.18
C MET A 10 21.32 -59.01 37.21
N PHE A 11 22.15 -57.97 37.35
CA PHE A 11 22.23 -56.57 36.89
C PHE A 11 23.67 -56.11 37.25
N VAL A 12 24.29 -55.24 36.44
CA VAL A 12 25.06 -54.02 36.80
C VAL A 12 25.71 -53.55 35.49
N ALA A 13 25.18 -52.48 34.89
CA ALA A 13 25.82 -51.80 33.76
C ALA A 13 26.41 -50.48 34.26
N LEU A 14 27.73 -50.46 34.39
CA LEU A 14 28.54 -49.27 34.57
C LEU A 14 28.63 -48.56 33.20
N ALA A 15 28.05 -47.37 33.07
CA ALA A 15 28.11 -46.60 31.84
C ALA A 15 29.52 -46.01 31.67
N PHE A 16 30.26 -46.49 30.67
CA PHE A 16 31.47 -45.83 30.16
C PHE A 16 31.06 -44.73 29.18
N ALA A 17 31.46 -43.49 29.49
CA ALA A 17 31.34 -42.34 28.61
C ALA A 17 32.30 -42.50 27.42
N LEU A 18 31.74 -42.65 26.21
CA LEU A 18 32.47 -42.52 24.96
C LEU A 18 32.29 -41.08 24.47
N ALA A 19 33.33 -40.26 24.61
CA ALA A 19 33.35 -38.91 24.06
C ALA A 19 33.40 -38.98 22.53
N LEU A 20 32.24 -38.80 21.89
CA LEU A 20 32.14 -38.56 20.46
C LEU A 20 32.61 -37.12 20.21
N VAL A 21 33.79 -36.94 19.63
CA VAL A 21 34.22 -35.64 19.10
C VAL A 21 33.37 -35.36 17.87
N VAL A 22 32.26 -34.65 18.07
CA VAL A 22 31.50 -34.03 16.98
C VAL A 22 32.32 -32.83 16.53
N ALA A 23 32.92 -32.92 15.34
CA ALA A 23 33.47 -31.74 14.67
C ALA A 23 32.37 -30.68 14.60
N PRO A 24 32.63 -29.40 14.93
CA PRO A 24 31.63 -28.36 14.80
C PRO A 24 31.18 -28.34 13.34
N GLY A 25 29.93 -28.73 13.09
CA GLY A 25 29.32 -28.54 11.79
C GLY A 25 29.44 -27.06 11.47
N THR A 26 30.05 -26.72 10.34
CA THR A 26 30.04 -25.35 9.84
C THR A 26 28.58 -24.97 9.68
N ALA A 27 28.07 -24.16 10.60
CA ALA A 27 26.77 -23.54 10.45
C ALA A 27 26.80 -22.80 9.11
N THR A 28 26.06 -23.31 8.13
CA THR A 28 25.84 -22.58 6.88
C THR A 28 25.20 -21.28 7.29
N ALA A 29 25.89 -20.16 7.02
CA ALA A 29 25.36 -18.83 7.30
C ALA A 29 23.96 -18.75 6.72
N ALA A 30 22.98 -18.36 7.54
CA ALA A 30 21.61 -18.18 7.09
C ALA A 30 21.61 -17.22 5.89
N VAL A 31 20.94 -17.61 4.80
CA VAL A 31 20.80 -16.74 3.63
C VAL A 31 19.97 -15.53 4.06
N THR A 32 20.57 -14.34 4.07
CA THR A 32 19.87 -13.11 4.40
C THR A 32 19.30 -12.51 3.12
N PHE A 33 17.97 -12.44 3.04
CA PHE A 33 17.29 -11.78 1.94
C PHE A 33 17.20 -10.27 2.20
N SER A 34 17.29 -9.46 1.16
CA SER A 34 17.28 -8.00 1.27
C SER A 34 16.74 -7.32 0.02
N LEU A 35 16.57 -6.00 0.07
CA LEU A 35 16.28 -5.21 -1.12
C LEU A 35 17.42 -5.35 -2.15
N PRO A 36 17.13 -5.32 -3.46
CA PRO A 36 18.18 -5.36 -4.47
C PRO A 36 18.99 -4.05 -4.41
N SER A 37 20.25 -4.08 -4.83
CA SER A 37 21.03 -2.85 -4.96
C SER A 37 20.55 -2.00 -6.14
N ALA A 38 21.07 -0.78 -6.27
CA ALA A 38 20.69 0.10 -7.37
C ALA A 38 21.17 -0.47 -8.73
N PRO A 39 20.35 -0.40 -9.79
CA PRO A 39 20.79 -0.61 -11.16
C PRO A 39 21.95 0.31 -11.54
N GLN A 40 22.78 -0.14 -12.49
CA GLN A 40 24.03 0.52 -12.83
C GLN A 40 24.01 1.09 -14.26
N ASN A 41 24.93 2.00 -14.56
CA ASN A 41 25.20 2.52 -15.90
C ASN A 41 23.93 2.97 -16.67
N VAL A 42 23.05 3.70 -15.99
CA VAL A 42 21.81 4.18 -16.59
C VAL A 42 22.10 5.25 -17.63
N THR A 43 21.64 5.01 -18.85
CA THR A 43 21.74 5.90 -20.00
C THR A 43 20.36 6.19 -20.55
N ALA A 44 20.18 7.39 -21.11
CA ALA A 44 18.95 7.77 -21.77
C ALA A 44 19.29 8.43 -23.11
N VAL A 45 18.53 8.08 -24.15
CA VAL A 45 18.64 8.70 -25.47
C VAL A 45 17.29 9.26 -25.91
N PRO A 46 17.26 10.43 -26.56
CA PRO A 46 16.03 10.97 -27.15
C PRO A 46 15.38 9.97 -28.11
N ALA A 47 14.08 9.76 -27.94
CA ALA A 47 13.24 9.04 -28.90
C ALA A 47 12.04 9.93 -29.26
N ALA A 48 11.36 9.63 -30.36
CA ALA A 48 10.16 10.38 -30.68
C ALA A 48 9.02 10.06 -29.71
N GLY A 49 8.36 11.10 -29.23
CA GLY A 49 7.30 10.97 -28.22
C GLY A 49 7.78 10.48 -26.86
N GLY A 50 9.08 10.40 -26.60
CA GLY A 50 9.62 9.82 -25.38
C GLY A 50 11.14 9.66 -25.35
N PHE A 51 11.57 8.62 -24.65
CA PHE A 51 12.97 8.34 -24.36
C PHE A 51 13.21 6.83 -24.39
N THR A 52 14.39 6.41 -24.85
CA THR A 52 14.85 5.04 -24.60
C THR A 52 15.87 5.09 -23.47
N VAL A 53 15.56 4.40 -22.37
CA VAL A 53 16.40 4.31 -21.18
C VAL A 53 16.98 2.91 -21.09
N SER A 54 18.27 2.78 -20.88
CA SER A 54 18.98 1.49 -20.77
C SER A 54 19.84 1.44 -19.52
N TRP A 55 20.03 0.27 -18.94
CA TRP A 55 20.79 0.07 -17.70
C TRP A 55 21.43 -1.31 -17.62
N GLU A 56 22.36 -1.45 -16.70
CA GLU A 56 22.92 -2.72 -16.26
C GLU A 56 22.24 -3.23 -14.98
N ALA A 57 22.32 -4.55 -14.78
CA ALA A 57 21.76 -5.21 -13.62
C ALA A 57 22.32 -4.62 -12.31
N PRO A 58 21.54 -4.65 -11.21
CA PRO A 58 22.07 -4.34 -9.90
C PRO A 58 23.17 -5.34 -9.52
N SER A 59 24.17 -4.89 -8.77
CA SER A 59 25.27 -5.73 -8.29
C SER A 59 24.82 -6.85 -7.34
N SER A 60 23.66 -6.67 -6.70
CA SER A 60 23.01 -7.67 -5.85
C SER A 60 21.51 -7.64 -6.10
N ASN A 61 20.89 -8.81 -6.22
CA ASN A 61 19.44 -8.98 -6.25
C ASN A 61 18.84 -9.12 -4.85
N GLY A 62 19.66 -9.08 -3.79
CA GLY A 62 19.20 -9.28 -2.42
C GLY A 62 18.79 -10.73 -2.12
N ASN A 63 19.40 -11.70 -2.80
CA ASN A 63 19.15 -13.14 -2.68
C ASN A 63 17.72 -13.60 -3.08
N THR A 64 16.96 -12.75 -3.78
CA THR A 64 15.68 -13.12 -4.40
C THR A 64 15.58 -12.49 -5.80
N PRO A 65 14.91 -13.12 -6.79
CA PRO A 65 14.86 -12.59 -8.14
C PRO A 65 14.33 -11.15 -8.22
N VAL A 66 14.98 -10.32 -9.03
CA VAL A 66 14.40 -9.03 -9.45
C VAL A 66 13.21 -9.34 -10.34
N THR A 67 12.02 -8.97 -9.89
CA THR A 67 10.77 -9.25 -10.61
C THR A 67 10.49 -8.17 -11.64
N GLN A 68 10.84 -6.92 -11.36
CA GLN A 68 10.55 -5.75 -12.20
C GLN A 68 11.63 -4.66 -12.07
N PHE A 69 11.74 -3.83 -13.10
CA PHE A 69 12.40 -2.53 -13.03
C PHE A 69 11.38 -1.41 -13.21
N VAL A 70 11.55 -0.34 -12.44
CA VAL A 70 10.75 0.89 -12.57
C VAL A 70 11.66 2.02 -13.01
N VAL A 71 11.29 2.71 -14.08
CA VAL A 71 12.04 3.83 -14.66
C VAL A 71 11.27 5.12 -14.40
N ASP A 72 11.93 6.10 -13.79
CA ASP A 72 11.34 7.39 -13.42
C ASP A 72 12.26 8.54 -13.86
N GLY A 73 11.72 9.45 -14.68
CA GLY A 73 12.40 10.65 -15.18
C GLY A 73 11.97 11.96 -14.51
N GLY A 74 11.13 11.91 -13.47
CA GLY A 74 10.51 13.10 -12.87
C GLY A 74 9.35 13.67 -13.70
N HIS A 75 8.75 14.77 -13.21
CA HIS A 75 7.57 15.39 -13.81
C HIS A 75 7.78 15.74 -15.29
N GLY A 76 6.75 15.55 -16.10
CA GLY A 76 6.83 15.69 -17.57
C GLY A 76 7.25 14.42 -18.31
N THR A 77 7.56 13.34 -17.58
CA THR A 77 7.79 12.00 -18.12
C THR A 77 6.90 10.97 -17.44
N CYS A 78 6.62 9.86 -18.13
CA CYS A 78 5.93 8.74 -17.53
C CYS A 78 6.82 7.93 -16.60
N VAL A 79 6.28 7.47 -15.47
CA VAL A 79 6.84 6.32 -14.77
C VAL A 79 6.51 5.06 -15.56
N THR A 80 7.49 4.22 -15.83
CA THR A 80 7.33 3.00 -16.65
C THR A 80 7.86 1.79 -15.92
N THR A 81 7.06 0.72 -15.85
CA THR A 81 7.45 -0.56 -15.25
C THR A 81 7.70 -1.61 -16.33
N VAL A 82 8.82 -2.33 -16.23
CA VAL A 82 9.17 -3.43 -17.14
C VAL A 82 9.57 -4.70 -16.35
N PRO A 83 9.48 -5.91 -16.94
CA PRO A 83 9.94 -7.13 -16.30
C PRO A 83 11.42 -7.11 -15.88
N GLY A 84 11.78 -7.86 -14.83
CA GLY A 84 13.16 -7.93 -14.32
C GLY A 84 14.20 -8.57 -15.26
N SER A 85 13.74 -9.20 -16.35
CA SER A 85 14.58 -9.65 -17.46
C SER A 85 15.08 -8.49 -18.34
N GLU A 86 14.39 -7.35 -18.33
CA GLU A 86 14.69 -6.24 -19.23
C GLU A 86 15.91 -5.43 -18.79
N ARG A 87 16.58 -4.83 -19.77
CA ARG A 87 17.71 -3.89 -19.58
C ARG A 87 17.52 -2.58 -20.33
N SER A 88 16.33 -2.39 -20.93
CA SER A 88 15.93 -1.13 -21.53
C SER A 88 14.42 -0.94 -21.46
N ALA A 89 13.97 0.31 -21.46
CA ALA A 89 12.57 0.70 -21.50
C ALA A 89 12.37 1.91 -22.40
N PHE A 90 11.29 1.90 -23.18
CA PHE A 90 10.77 3.14 -23.75
C PHE A 90 9.92 3.85 -22.69
N VAL A 91 10.24 5.11 -22.41
CA VAL A 91 9.52 5.97 -21.47
C VAL A 91 8.78 7.04 -22.25
N PRO A 92 7.44 7.05 -22.25
CA PRO A 92 6.68 8.11 -22.91
C PRO A 92 6.97 9.49 -22.31
N ALA A 93 7.12 10.50 -23.17
CA ALA A 93 7.11 11.89 -22.77
C ALA A 93 5.66 12.35 -22.55
N VAL A 94 5.45 13.11 -21.48
CA VAL A 94 4.18 13.82 -21.19
C VAL A 94 4.24 15.24 -21.74
N ASN A 95 5.42 15.86 -21.72
CA ASN A 95 5.70 17.16 -22.34
C ASN A 95 7.08 17.16 -23.04
N SER A 96 7.50 18.30 -23.57
CA SER A 96 8.77 18.45 -24.29
C SER A 96 9.97 18.80 -23.39
N SER A 97 9.84 18.69 -22.06
CA SER A 97 10.90 19.08 -21.12
C SER A 97 12.07 18.10 -21.14
N ALA A 98 13.26 18.62 -20.82
CA ALA A 98 14.43 17.79 -20.60
C ALA A 98 14.24 16.91 -19.35
N ALA A 99 14.72 15.67 -19.39
CA ALA A 99 14.59 14.72 -18.29
C ALA A 99 15.85 13.85 -18.12
N SER A 100 16.11 13.48 -16.86
CA SER A 100 17.14 12.51 -16.46
C SER A 100 16.47 11.37 -15.72
N PHE A 101 16.91 10.13 -15.97
CA PHE A 101 16.20 8.94 -15.51
C PHE A 101 16.94 8.19 -14.43
N LYS A 102 16.20 7.77 -13.41
CA LYS A 102 16.64 6.75 -12.45
C LYS A 102 15.90 5.44 -12.71
N VAL A 103 16.59 4.33 -12.48
CA VAL A 103 16.01 2.99 -12.55
C VAL A 103 16.05 2.38 -11.15
N TYR A 104 14.97 1.70 -10.78
CA TYR A 104 14.78 1.04 -9.50
C TYR A 104 14.54 -0.45 -9.75
N ALA A 105 15.31 -1.32 -9.08
CA ALA A 105 15.05 -2.75 -9.10
C ALA A 105 14.03 -3.10 -8.01
N VAL A 106 13.08 -3.99 -8.32
CA VAL A 106 12.07 -4.46 -7.36
C VAL A 106 12.17 -5.98 -7.24
N ASN A 107 12.19 -6.48 -6.00
CA ASN A 107 12.11 -7.91 -5.70
C ASN A 107 11.00 -8.16 -4.65
N ASN A 108 10.90 -9.38 -4.11
CA ASN A 108 9.87 -9.72 -3.12
C ASN A 108 9.97 -8.92 -1.80
N GLN A 109 11.10 -8.26 -1.54
CA GLN A 109 11.29 -7.40 -0.37
C GLN A 109 10.76 -5.98 -0.61
N GLY A 110 10.65 -5.56 -1.87
CA GLY A 110 10.17 -4.25 -2.26
C GLY A 110 11.13 -3.50 -3.18
N PHE A 111 11.07 -2.16 -3.14
CA PHE A 111 11.85 -1.27 -3.99
C PHE A 111 13.29 -1.11 -3.47
N GLY A 112 14.28 -1.48 -4.28
CA GLY A 112 15.67 -1.10 -4.07
C GLY A 112 15.91 0.41 -4.25
N PRO A 113 17.09 0.91 -3.88
CA PRO A 113 17.45 2.31 -4.11
C PRO A 113 17.51 2.62 -5.61
N GLY A 114 17.19 3.87 -5.95
CA GLY A 114 17.31 4.35 -7.33
C GLY A 114 18.76 4.46 -7.76
N SER A 115 19.03 4.17 -9.03
CA SER A 115 20.33 4.39 -9.67
C SER A 115 20.80 5.85 -9.57
N THR A 116 22.08 6.06 -9.85
CA THR A 116 22.54 7.36 -10.35
C THR A 116 21.71 7.74 -11.57
N ALA A 117 21.29 9.01 -11.66
CA ALA A 117 20.48 9.48 -12.77
C ALA A 117 21.30 9.48 -14.07
N SER A 118 20.64 9.20 -15.19
CA SER A 118 21.22 9.39 -16.52
C SER A 118 21.59 10.85 -16.75
N VAL A 119 22.37 11.12 -17.80
CA VAL A 119 22.46 12.47 -18.38
C VAL A 119 21.07 12.95 -18.80
N SER A 120 20.84 14.25 -18.69
CA SER A 120 19.57 14.88 -19.09
C SER A 120 19.47 14.94 -20.62
N VAL A 121 18.30 14.57 -21.15
CA VAL A 121 18.01 14.54 -22.60
C VAL A 121 16.64 15.14 -22.87
N ILE A 122 16.44 15.68 -24.08
CA ILE A 122 15.17 16.28 -24.52
C ILE A 122 14.48 15.29 -25.47
N PRO A 123 13.17 15.00 -25.31
CA PRO A 123 12.48 14.06 -26.18
C PRO A 123 12.34 14.64 -27.59
N GLN A 124 12.34 13.78 -28.60
CA GLN A 124 12.02 14.22 -29.96
C GLN A 124 10.50 14.36 -30.10
N ALA A 125 10.03 15.30 -30.92
CA ALA A 125 8.61 15.41 -31.22
C ALA A 125 8.08 14.11 -31.84
N ALA A 126 6.95 13.61 -31.34
CA ALA A 126 6.27 12.46 -31.93
C ALA A 126 5.81 12.80 -33.35
N LYS A 127 6.09 11.93 -34.34
CA LYS A 127 5.50 12.06 -35.68
C LYS A 127 4.32 11.10 -35.78
N ALA A 128 3.12 11.59 -35.48
CA ALA A 128 1.90 10.82 -35.73
C ALA A 128 1.70 10.63 -37.25
N GLY A 129 1.09 9.54 -37.69
CA GLY A 129 0.63 9.40 -39.07
C GLY A 129 -0.11 8.10 -39.36
N PHE A 130 -0.81 8.05 -40.48
CA PHE A 130 -1.52 6.88 -40.94
C PHE A 130 -1.04 6.55 -42.35
N PHE A 131 -0.59 5.32 -42.57
CA PHE A 131 0.10 4.92 -43.79
C PHE A 131 -0.46 3.62 -44.33
N ALA A 132 -0.58 3.53 -45.64
CA ALA A 132 -0.73 2.26 -46.34
C ALA A 132 0.65 1.79 -46.80
N VAL A 133 0.90 0.48 -46.71
CA VAL A 133 2.11 -0.15 -47.26
C VAL A 133 1.70 -1.01 -48.45
N ASP A 134 2.41 -0.93 -49.57
CA ASP A 134 2.20 -1.79 -50.74
C ASP A 134 3.10 -3.05 -50.72
N ASN A 135 2.91 -3.94 -51.70
CA ASN A 135 3.67 -5.20 -51.80
C ASN A 135 5.17 -5.02 -52.13
N MET A 136 5.61 -3.82 -52.48
CA MET A 136 7.02 -3.48 -52.69
C MET A 136 7.66 -2.82 -51.44
N GLY A 137 6.87 -2.58 -50.40
CA GLY A 137 7.29 -1.87 -49.19
C GLY A 137 7.26 -0.34 -49.33
N VAL A 138 6.58 0.18 -50.35
CA VAL A 138 6.36 1.62 -50.50
C VAL A 138 5.25 2.06 -49.55
N THR A 139 5.55 3.09 -48.76
CA THR A 139 4.59 3.71 -47.85
C THR A 139 3.87 4.86 -48.57
N THR A 140 2.54 4.87 -48.47
CA THR A 140 1.68 5.97 -48.93
C THR A 140 1.03 6.59 -47.72
N ASN A 141 1.23 7.90 -47.54
CA ASN A 141 0.56 8.64 -46.48
C ASN A 141 -0.91 8.83 -46.83
N ILE A 142 -1.78 8.54 -45.87
CA ILE A 142 -3.24 8.56 -46.04
C ILE A 142 -3.93 9.40 -44.94
N GLY A 143 -3.15 10.19 -44.19
CA GLY A 143 -3.60 11.11 -43.13
C GLY A 143 -2.94 12.49 -43.18
N SER A 144 -3.19 13.32 -42.17
CA SER A 144 -2.87 14.77 -42.15
C SER A 144 -1.45 15.14 -41.67
N THR A 145 -0.50 14.20 -41.65
CA THR A 145 0.82 14.41 -41.00
C THR A 145 2.00 14.15 -41.94
N THR A 146 3.23 14.46 -41.50
CA THR A 146 4.43 14.64 -42.36
C THR A 146 5.48 13.51 -42.30
N GLY A 147 5.16 12.34 -41.76
CA GLY A 147 6.13 11.24 -41.63
C GLY A 147 6.45 10.55 -42.97
N ASN A 148 7.72 10.55 -43.40
CA ASN A 148 8.19 9.69 -44.49
C ASN A 148 9.06 8.58 -43.91
N PHE A 149 8.60 7.33 -43.96
CA PHE A 149 9.46 6.17 -43.75
C PHE A 149 10.34 5.96 -44.99
N ALA A 150 11.64 5.73 -44.81
CA ALA A 150 12.53 5.42 -45.91
C ALA A 150 12.00 4.21 -46.71
N LYS A 151 12.03 4.29 -48.05
CA LYS A 151 11.59 3.22 -48.94
C LYS A 151 12.41 1.95 -48.70
N LEU A 152 11.83 0.96 -48.04
CA LEU A 152 12.44 -0.36 -47.93
C LEU A 152 11.95 -1.21 -49.10
N ARG A 153 12.86 -1.73 -49.93
CA ARG A 153 12.51 -2.61 -51.05
C ARG A 153 12.29 -4.02 -50.51
N ILE A 154 11.06 -4.34 -50.09
CA ILE A 154 10.76 -5.63 -49.48
C ILE A 154 10.23 -6.58 -50.55
N ARG A 155 10.99 -7.62 -50.90
CA ARG A 155 10.54 -8.68 -51.81
C ARG A 155 9.75 -9.74 -51.04
N SER A 156 8.47 -9.48 -50.77
CA SER A 156 7.57 -10.43 -50.08
C SER A 156 6.19 -10.43 -50.74
N SER A 157 5.64 -11.62 -51.01
CA SER A 157 4.34 -11.78 -51.68
C SER A 157 3.11 -11.78 -50.74
N ALA A 158 3.29 -11.68 -49.42
CA ALA A 158 2.18 -11.53 -48.45
C ALA A 158 2.62 -10.98 -47.08
N TYR A 159 1.74 -10.21 -46.42
CA TYR A 159 1.92 -9.68 -45.06
C TYR A 159 0.66 -9.94 -44.25
N PHE A 160 0.82 -10.10 -42.94
CA PHE A 160 -0.25 -10.57 -42.05
C PHE A 160 -0.66 -9.55 -40.98
N GLY A 161 0.12 -8.49 -40.76
CA GLY A 161 -0.26 -7.35 -39.91
C GLY A 161 0.91 -6.41 -39.62
N SER A 162 0.61 -5.33 -38.90
CA SER A 162 1.59 -4.35 -38.42
C SER A 162 1.33 -3.94 -36.98
N VAL A 163 2.38 -3.51 -36.27
CA VAL A 163 2.28 -2.85 -34.96
C VAL A 163 3.21 -1.64 -34.98
N SER A 164 2.72 -0.47 -34.58
CA SER A 164 3.54 0.75 -34.46
C SER A 164 4.52 0.64 -33.29
N THR A 165 5.68 1.26 -33.44
CA THR A 165 6.58 1.47 -32.30
C THR A 165 5.92 2.41 -31.28
N PRO A 166 6.30 2.33 -29.99
CA PRO A 166 5.77 3.22 -28.95
C PRO A 166 5.96 4.72 -29.26
N SER A 167 6.99 5.03 -30.05
CA SER A 167 7.33 6.38 -30.49
C SER A 167 6.43 6.93 -31.60
N GLY A 168 5.68 6.06 -32.30
CA GLY A 168 4.95 6.41 -33.52
C GLY A 168 5.85 6.67 -34.75
N ASN A 169 7.16 6.49 -34.62
CA ASN A 169 8.13 6.77 -35.69
C ASN A 169 8.64 5.52 -36.39
N GLY A 170 7.96 4.40 -36.19
CA GLY A 170 8.32 3.11 -36.75
C GLY A 170 7.17 2.13 -36.67
N ALA A 171 7.38 0.98 -37.30
CA ALA A 171 6.45 -0.14 -37.19
C ALA A 171 7.18 -1.46 -37.39
N TRP A 172 6.71 -2.49 -36.70
CA TRP A 172 7.03 -3.88 -36.96
C TRP A 172 5.98 -4.45 -37.90
N LEU A 173 6.41 -4.97 -39.05
CA LEU A 173 5.57 -5.64 -40.03
C LEU A 173 5.83 -7.14 -39.99
N LEU A 174 4.76 -7.94 -39.95
CA LEU A 174 4.86 -9.40 -40.08
C LEU A 174 4.78 -9.80 -41.55
N ALA A 175 5.90 -10.27 -42.11
CA ALA A 175 5.99 -10.79 -43.47
C ALA A 175 5.75 -12.31 -43.52
N ASN A 176 5.46 -12.81 -44.73
CA ASN A 176 5.33 -14.25 -44.98
C ASN A 176 6.56 -15.04 -44.54
N GLY A 177 6.34 -16.20 -43.90
CA GLY A 177 7.38 -17.03 -43.29
C GLY A 177 7.83 -16.60 -41.90
N GLY A 178 7.12 -15.69 -41.22
CA GLY A 178 7.39 -15.31 -39.83
C GLY A 178 8.48 -14.27 -39.62
N ARG A 179 9.01 -13.69 -40.70
CA ARG A 179 10.02 -12.63 -40.63
C ARG A 179 9.39 -11.32 -40.18
N ILE A 180 9.96 -10.72 -39.14
CA ILE A 180 9.65 -9.34 -38.74
C ILE A 180 10.49 -8.37 -39.57
N VAL A 181 9.83 -7.36 -40.13
CA VAL A 181 10.47 -6.24 -40.82
C VAL A 181 10.26 -4.99 -39.99
N ALA A 182 11.36 -4.32 -39.65
CA ALA A 182 11.34 -3.04 -38.99
C ALA A 182 11.25 -1.89 -40.02
N LEU A 183 10.39 -0.93 -39.75
CA LEU A 183 10.32 0.37 -40.44
C LEU A 183 10.62 1.50 -39.46
N GLY A 184 11.26 2.56 -39.96
CA GLY A 184 11.53 3.75 -39.16
C GLY A 184 12.50 3.46 -38.01
N ASP A 185 12.08 3.76 -36.78
CA ASP A 185 12.87 3.54 -35.56
C ASP A 185 12.64 2.18 -34.88
N ALA A 186 11.87 1.29 -35.51
CA ALA A 186 11.73 -0.08 -35.04
C ALA A 186 13.08 -0.80 -35.07
N THR A 187 13.38 -1.58 -34.02
CA THR A 187 14.52 -2.50 -34.02
C THR A 187 14.09 -3.84 -34.61
N VAL A 188 14.95 -4.44 -35.44
CA VAL A 188 14.72 -5.79 -35.97
C VAL A 188 14.88 -6.79 -34.83
N THR A 189 13.83 -7.55 -34.56
CA THR A 189 13.87 -8.69 -33.64
C THR A 189 13.49 -9.95 -34.40
N SER A 190 14.09 -11.09 -34.07
CA SER A 190 13.69 -12.38 -34.64
C SER A 190 12.42 -12.88 -33.96
N SER A 191 11.53 -13.53 -34.71
CA SER A 191 10.45 -14.33 -34.11
C SER A 191 10.97 -15.77 -33.95
N PRO A 192 11.04 -16.30 -32.71
CA PRO A 192 11.53 -17.66 -32.47
C PRO A 192 10.48 -18.76 -32.78
N LEU A 193 9.38 -18.43 -33.46
CA LEU A 193 8.30 -19.37 -33.73
C LEU A 193 8.72 -20.48 -34.71
N THR A 194 8.34 -21.72 -34.39
CA THR A 194 8.61 -22.90 -35.23
C THR A 194 7.51 -23.18 -36.27
N ASP A 195 6.35 -22.53 -36.13
CA ASP A 195 5.17 -22.66 -36.99
C ASP A 195 4.89 -21.32 -37.71
N PRO A 196 4.22 -21.30 -38.89
CA PRO A 196 3.97 -20.06 -39.62
C PRO A 196 3.21 -19.03 -38.78
N ALA A 197 3.82 -17.85 -38.60
CA ALA A 197 3.20 -16.72 -37.94
C ALA A 197 2.04 -16.16 -38.78
N ILE A 198 0.92 -15.86 -38.13
CA ILE A 198 -0.32 -15.41 -38.77
C ILE A 198 -0.79 -14.03 -38.29
N GLN A 199 -0.26 -13.53 -37.18
CA GLN A 199 -0.61 -12.23 -36.64
C GLN A 199 0.54 -11.64 -35.83
N ILE A 200 0.66 -10.31 -35.90
CA ILE A 200 1.41 -9.49 -34.96
C ILE A 200 0.42 -8.57 -34.25
N VAL A 201 0.54 -8.41 -32.94
CA VAL A 201 -0.38 -7.61 -32.12
C VAL A 201 0.39 -6.87 -31.03
N SER A 202 0.05 -5.60 -30.77
CA SER A 202 0.70 -4.83 -29.71
C SER A 202 0.51 -5.49 -28.34
N SER A 203 1.50 -5.39 -27.47
CA SER A 203 1.31 -5.71 -26.06
C SER A 203 0.27 -4.78 -25.43
N TYR A 204 -0.32 -5.21 -24.32
CA TYR A 204 -1.38 -4.44 -23.66
C TYR A 204 -0.93 -3.03 -23.20
N ASN A 205 0.36 -2.89 -22.86
CA ASN A 205 1.01 -1.64 -22.46
C ASN A 205 1.54 -0.85 -23.68
N ARG A 206 1.43 -1.39 -24.90
CA ARG A 206 1.89 -0.80 -26.16
C ARG A 206 3.38 -0.48 -26.22
N LEU A 207 4.18 -1.07 -25.32
CA LEU A 207 5.64 -0.92 -25.32
C LEU A 207 6.34 -1.99 -26.16
N GLY A 208 5.64 -3.05 -26.55
CA GLY A 208 6.15 -4.11 -27.43
C GLY A 208 5.03 -4.78 -28.21
N TYR A 209 5.27 -6.01 -28.66
CA TYR A 209 4.30 -6.79 -29.42
C TYR A 209 4.45 -8.30 -29.22
N TYR A 210 3.38 -9.02 -29.55
CA TYR A 210 3.34 -10.48 -29.65
C TYR A 210 3.24 -10.92 -31.11
N VAL A 211 3.89 -12.02 -31.44
CA VAL A 211 3.70 -12.75 -32.71
C VAL A 211 2.98 -14.05 -32.41
N ILE A 212 1.97 -14.39 -33.20
CA ILE A 212 1.10 -15.55 -32.98
C ILE A 212 1.23 -16.52 -34.16
N GLY A 213 1.55 -17.77 -33.85
CA GLY A 213 1.63 -18.89 -34.79
C GLY A 213 0.27 -19.50 -35.11
N LYS A 214 0.14 -20.15 -36.27
CA LYS A 214 -1.11 -20.82 -36.69
C LYS A 214 -1.55 -21.92 -35.72
N ASN A 215 -0.61 -22.57 -35.06
CA ASN A 215 -0.83 -23.57 -34.01
C ASN A 215 -1.15 -22.97 -32.62
N GLY A 216 -1.18 -21.64 -32.48
CA GLY A 216 -1.44 -20.94 -31.22
C GLY A 216 -0.20 -20.68 -30.36
N GLN A 217 1.03 -20.92 -30.85
CA GLN A 217 2.23 -20.43 -30.17
C GLN A 217 2.25 -18.89 -30.13
N VAL A 218 2.79 -18.32 -29.06
CA VAL A 218 2.89 -16.87 -28.85
C VAL A 218 4.33 -16.52 -28.46
N SER A 219 4.95 -15.60 -29.19
CA SER A 219 6.27 -15.05 -28.85
C SER A 219 6.17 -13.57 -28.51
N ALA A 220 6.67 -13.17 -27.35
CA ALA A 220 6.80 -11.77 -26.93
C ALA A 220 8.09 -11.16 -27.49
N SER A 221 8.09 -9.87 -27.82
CA SER A 221 9.27 -9.15 -28.32
C SER A 221 9.24 -7.67 -27.94
N ALA A 222 10.41 -7.02 -28.04
CA ALA A 222 10.67 -5.69 -27.48
C ALA A 222 10.31 -5.67 -25.98
N ASN A 223 9.36 -4.85 -25.55
CA ASN A 223 8.99 -4.71 -24.14
C ASN A 223 7.62 -5.34 -23.82
N ALA A 224 7.21 -6.34 -24.62
CA ALA A 224 6.01 -7.11 -24.36
C ALA A 224 6.22 -8.07 -23.18
N PRO A 225 5.37 -8.05 -22.14
CA PRO A 225 5.48 -9.00 -21.03
C PRO A 225 5.32 -10.45 -21.49
N VAL A 226 6.13 -11.36 -20.96
CA VAL A 226 6.06 -12.78 -21.33
C VAL A 226 4.75 -13.38 -20.82
N ILE A 227 3.99 -14.00 -21.72
CA ILE A 227 2.82 -14.79 -21.36
C ILE A 227 3.27 -16.24 -21.21
N GLU A 228 3.28 -16.75 -19.98
CA GLU A 228 3.58 -18.16 -19.73
C GLU A 228 2.51 -19.02 -20.40
N SER A 229 2.88 -19.69 -21.50
CA SER A 229 1.98 -20.54 -22.25
C SER A 229 2.58 -21.94 -22.40
N THR A 230 1.86 -22.96 -21.94
CA THR A 230 2.05 -24.32 -22.44
C THR A 230 1.36 -24.38 -23.81
N SER A 231 2.17 -24.45 -24.86
CA SER A 231 1.69 -24.36 -26.24
C SER A 231 0.52 -25.33 -26.52
N PRO A 232 -0.65 -24.88 -27.00
CA PRO A 232 -1.71 -25.78 -27.41
C PRO A 232 -1.41 -26.30 -28.83
N SER A 233 -0.44 -27.20 -28.95
CA SER A 233 0.27 -27.63 -30.18
C SER A 233 -0.56 -28.28 -31.31
N SER A 234 -1.89 -28.13 -31.36
CA SER A 234 -2.77 -28.77 -32.38
C SER A 234 -3.91 -27.91 -32.93
N ARG A 235 -4.00 -26.61 -32.63
CA ARG A 235 -5.20 -25.81 -32.93
C ARG A 235 -4.94 -24.76 -34.00
N VAL A 236 -5.75 -24.75 -35.07
CA VAL A 236 -5.72 -23.70 -36.10
C VAL A 236 -6.42 -22.44 -35.57
N VAL A 237 -5.64 -21.42 -35.23
CA VAL A 237 -6.12 -20.11 -34.80
C VAL A 237 -6.08 -19.12 -35.97
N ILE A 238 -6.87 -18.04 -35.89
CA ILE A 238 -6.88 -16.92 -36.85
C ILE A 238 -6.24 -15.66 -36.27
N GLY A 239 -5.92 -15.69 -34.98
CA GLY A 239 -5.28 -14.60 -34.27
C GLY A 239 -5.49 -14.72 -32.77
N GLY A 240 -4.95 -13.75 -32.04
CA GLY A 240 -5.16 -13.61 -30.62
C GLY A 240 -5.00 -12.19 -30.11
N VAL A 241 -5.51 -11.98 -28.91
CA VAL A 241 -5.65 -10.67 -28.28
C VAL A 241 -5.15 -10.76 -26.84
N PRO A 242 -4.07 -10.04 -26.48
CA PRO A 242 -3.59 -10.06 -25.10
C PRO A 242 -4.60 -9.38 -24.19
N THR A 243 -4.73 -9.94 -22.99
CA THR A 243 -5.53 -9.37 -21.89
C THR A 243 -4.94 -8.07 -21.38
N SER A 244 -5.77 -7.24 -20.74
CA SER A 244 -5.33 -5.99 -20.12
C SER A 244 -4.29 -6.16 -19.02
N SER A 245 -4.23 -7.35 -18.39
CA SER A 245 -3.24 -7.68 -17.35
C SER A 245 -1.85 -8.03 -17.91
N GLY A 246 -1.78 -8.38 -19.20
CA GLY A 246 -0.58 -8.93 -19.83
C GLY A 246 -0.19 -10.34 -19.40
N LYS A 247 -1.00 -11.01 -18.57
CA LYS A 247 -0.74 -12.37 -18.10
C LYS A 247 -1.41 -13.43 -18.97
N GLY A 248 -2.33 -13.02 -19.83
CA GLY A 248 -3.09 -13.93 -20.67
C GLY A 248 -3.35 -13.41 -22.07
N ILE A 249 -3.80 -14.32 -22.93
CA ILE A 249 -4.16 -14.04 -24.32
C ILE A 249 -5.36 -14.88 -24.73
N TRP A 250 -6.33 -14.26 -25.40
CA TRP A 250 -7.40 -14.97 -26.10
C TRP A 250 -6.90 -15.42 -27.46
N LEU A 251 -6.93 -16.72 -27.73
CA LEU A 251 -6.69 -17.27 -29.07
C LEU A 251 -8.02 -17.59 -29.74
N VAL A 252 -8.26 -17.00 -30.91
CA VAL A 252 -9.54 -17.13 -31.62
C VAL A 252 -9.39 -18.11 -32.77
N ARG A 253 -10.29 -19.08 -32.86
CA ARG A 253 -10.32 -20.07 -33.94
C ARG A 253 -11.23 -19.65 -35.09
N THR A 254 -11.02 -20.27 -36.25
CA THR A 254 -11.83 -20.05 -37.47
C THR A 254 -13.34 -20.25 -37.28
N ASN A 255 -13.75 -21.12 -36.35
CA ASN A 255 -15.14 -21.42 -36.06
C ASN A 255 -15.76 -20.54 -34.95
N GLY A 256 -15.01 -19.55 -34.44
CA GLY A 256 -15.46 -18.64 -33.38
C GLY A 256 -15.21 -19.15 -31.96
N LYS A 257 -14.62 -20.33 -31.77
CA LYS A 257 -14.18 -20.77 -30.43
C LYS A 257 -13.01 -19.88 -29.94
N ILE A 258 -13.06 -19.50 -28.67
CA ILE A 258 -12.02 -18.70 -28.00
C ILE A 258 -11.37 -19.56 -26.94
N ASP A 259 -10.06 -19.77 -27.07
CA ASP A 259 -9.25 -20.42 -26.06
C ASP A 259 -8.48 -19.35 -25.27
N GLY A 260 -8.78 -19.21 -23.98
CA GLY A 260 -8.03 -18.34 -23.09
C GLY A 260 -6.79 -19.04 -22.54
N ILE A 261 -5.64 -18.35 -22.59
CA ILE A 261 -4.38 -18.74 -21.96
C ILE A 261 -4.08 -17.75 -20.84
N GLY A 262 -3.45 -18.22 -19.75
CA GLY A 262 -3.13 -17.39 -18.59
C GLY A 262 -4.40 -17.02 -17.84
N ASP A 263 -4.63 -15.73 -17.63
CA ASP A 263 -5.85 -15.20 -17.00
C ASP A 263 -6.96 -14.83 -18.01
N ALA A 264 -6.75 -15.09 -19.31
CA ALA A 264 -7.78 -14.90 -20.32
C ALA A 264 -8.90 -15.93 -20.15
N THR A 265 -10.16 -15.47 -20.16
CA THR A 265 -11.33 -16.37 -20.10
C THR A 265 -11.58 -17.06 -21.43
N SER A 266 -11.83 -18.38 -21.40
CA SER A 266 -12.26 -19.12 -22.60
C SER A 266 -13.73 -18.83 -22.93
N GLY A 267 -14.11 -18.95 -24.20
CA GLY A 267 -15.48 -18.64 -24.63
C GLY A 267 -15.77 -19.03 -26.09
N ALA A 268 -16.84 -18.46 -26.63
CA ALA A 268 -17.17 -18.60 -28.05
C ALA A 268 -17.91 -17.36 -28.55
N LEU A 269 -17.65 -17.02 -29.81
CA LEU A 269 -18.40 -16.03 -30.57
C LEU A 269 -19.66 -16.65 -31.18
N ALA A 270 -20.53 -15.81 -31.73
CA ALA A 270 -21.66 -16.26 -32.54
C ALA A 270 -21.21 -17.18 -33.69
N LYS A 271 -22.07 -18.10 -34.14
CA LYS A 271 -21.72 -19.06 -35.19
C LYS A 271 -21.33 -18.33 -36.49
N GLY A 272 -20.12 -18.61 -36.99
CA GLY A 272 -19.60 -18.00 -38.21
C GLY A 272 -18.22 -18.54 -38.59
N GLN A 273 -17.78 -18.24 -39.81
CA GLN A 273 -16.41 -18.47 -40.23
C GLN A 273 -15.63 -17.16 -40.10
N TYR A 274 -14.68 -17.12 -39.17
CA TYR A 274 -13.90 -15.93 -38.84
C TYR A 274 -12.58 -15.90 -39.60
N VAL A 275 -12.15 -14.70 -39.97
CA VAL A 275 -10.94 -14.48 -40.79
C VAL A 275 -9.96 -13.48 -40.18
N ARG A 276 -10.41 -12.65 -39.22
CA ARG A 276 -9.56 -11.63 -38.58
C ARG A 276 -10.07 -11.23 -37.20
N VAL A 277 -9.16 -10.81 -36.34
CA VAL A 277 -9.43 -10.26 -35.02
C VAL A 277 -8.73 -8.93 -34.85
N VAL A 278 -9.41 -7.98 -34.23
CA VAL A 278 -8.93 -6.62 -33.98
C VAL A 278 -9.02 -6.36 -32.48
N PRO A 279 -7.89 -6.20 -31.77
CA PRO A 279 -7.90 -5.94 -30.34
C PRO A 279 -8.54 -4.57 -30.04
N ARG A 280 -9.29 -4.45 -28.94
CA ARG A 280 -9.64 -3.13 -28.39
C ARG A 280 -8.42 -2.55 -27.66
N ALA A 281 -8.32 -1.23 -27.65
CA ALA A 281 -7.29 -0.49 -26.92
C ALA A 281 -7.19 -0.83 -25.42
N THR A 282 -8.33 -1.07 -24.77
CA THR A 282 -8.42 -1.44 -23.35
C THR A 282 -7.80 -2.81 -23.07
N GLY A 283 -7.72 -3.70 -24.06
CA GLY A 283 -7.22 -5.07 -23.88
C GLY A 283 -8.19 -6.00 -23.14
N ASP A 284 -9.41 -5.56 -22.83
CA ASP A 284 -10.46 -6.39 -22.19
C ASP A 284 -11.54 -6.86 -23.17
N GLY A 285 -11.25 -6.77 -24.46
CA GLY A 285 -12.18 -7.12 -25.52
C GLY A 285 -11.58 -6.97 -26.91
N PHE A 286 -12.32 -7.46 -27.89
CA PHE A 286 -11.92 -7.41 -29.30
C PHE A 286 -13.12 -7.54 -30.24
N TRP A 287 -12.87 -7.16 -31.49
CA TRP A 287 -13.77 -7.45 -32.60
C TRP A 287 -13.24 -8.62 -33.41
N ALA A 288 -14.13 -9.50 -33.86
CA ALA A 288 -13.83 -10.58 -34.78
C ALA A 288 -14.65 -10.42 -36.05
N ILE A 289 -14.00 -10.54 -37.21
CA ILE A 289 -14.60 -10.32 -38.52
C ILE A 289 -14.82 -11.66 -39.21
N THR A 290 -16.05 -11.90 -39.64
CA THR A 290 -16.41 -13.10 -40.42
C THR A 290 -16.00 -12.97 -41.88
N LYS A 291 -15.91 -14.09 -42.60
CA LYS A 291 -15.68 -14.13 -44.05
C LYS A 291 -16.74 -13.34 -44.84
N ALA A 292 -17.97 -13.27 -44.32
CA ALA A 292 -19.08 -12.48 -44.87
C ALA A 292 -19.02 -10.99 -44.46
N GLY A 293 -18.00 -10.59 -43.69
CA GLY A 293 -17.77 -9.22 -43.24
C GLY A 293 -18.54 -8.76 -42.03
N LYS A 294 -19.38 -9.60 -41.41
CA LYS A 294 -20.01 -9.29 -40.13
C LYS A 294 -18.94 -9.12 -39.05
N VAL A 295 -19.02 -8.02 -38.30
CA VAL A 295 -18.18 -7.73 -37.11
C VAL A 295 -18.91 -8.22 -35.86
N VAL A 296 -18.21 -8.96 -35.01
CA VAL A 296 -18.76 -9.53 -33.76
C VAL A 296 -17.86 -9.13 -32.60
N SER A 297 -18.44 -8.51 -31.57
CA SER A 297 -17.72 -8.05 -30.39
C SER A 297 -17.60 -9.17 -29.34
N PHE A 298 -16.52 -9.13 -28.56
CA PHE A 298 -16.28 -9.97 -27.40
C PHE A 298 -15.65 -9.14 -26.29
N GLY A 299 -15.94 -9.49 -25.03
CA GLY A 299 -15.48 -8.73 -23.87
C GLY A 299 -16.14 -7.35 -23.81
N ASP A 300 -15.33 -6.32 -23.59
CA ASP A 300 -15.78 -4.94 -23.46
C ASP A 300 -15.92 -4.18 -24.80
N ALA A 301 -15.68 -4.84 -25.94
CA ALA A 301 -15.71 -4.20 -27.25
C ALA A 301 -17.11 -3.67 -27.64
N PRO A 302 -17.23 -2.37 -28.00
CA PRO A 302 -18.50 -1.81 -28.48
C PRO A 302 -19.09 -2.57 -29.67
N THR A 303 -20.42 -2.58 -29.80
CA THR A 303 -21.08 -3.23 -30.94
C THR A 303 -20.88 -2.41 -32.22
N ILE A 304 -20.41 -3.05 -33.29
CA ILE A 304 -20.29 -2.45 -34.62
C ILE A 304 -21.24 -3.16 -35.59
N THR A 305 -22.17 -2.43 -36.17
CA THR A 305 -23.18 -2.96 -37.10
C THR A 305 -22.75 -2.92 -38.57
N ALA A 306 -21.75 -2.09 -38.90
CA ALA A 306 -21.20 -1.97 -40.25
C ALA A 306 -20.46 -3.25 -40.69
N LEU A 307 -20.52 -3.57 -41.98
CA LEU A 307 -19.82 -4.72 -42.57
C LEU A 307 -18.40 -4.33 -43.00
N ALA A 308 -17.44 -5.21 -42.72
CA ALA A 308 -16.08 -5.15 -43.24
C ALA A 308 -15.89 -6.27 -44.28
N LEU A 309 -16.19 -6.00 -45.56
CA LEU A 309 -16.13 -7.01 -46.61
C LEU A 309 -14.70 -7.23 -47.13
N ASN A 310 -14.32 -8.49 -47.39
CA ASN A 310 -13.05 -8.87 -48.01
C ASN A 310 -11.82 -8.25 -47.31
N VAL A 311 -11.81 -8.23 -45.98
CA VAL A 311 -10.77 -7.59 -45.17
C VAL A 311 -9.42 -8.26 -45.40
N LYS A 312 -8.46 -7.44 -45.78
CA LYS A 312 -7.06 -7.76 -46.00
C LYS A 312 -6.22 -7.36 -44.78
N ASP A 313 -6.40 -6.13 -44.29
CA ASP A 313 -5.72 -5.65 -43.09
C ASP A 313 -6.61 -4.73 -42.24
N THR A 314 -6.22 -4.51 -40.98
CA THR A 314 -6.94 -3.64 -40.05
C THR A 314 -5.96 -2.85 -39.19
N ALA A 315 -6.27 -1.58 -38.93
CA ALA A 315 -5.52 -0.76 -37.98
C ALA A 315 -6.46 -0.17 -36.93
N LEU A 316 -6.12 -0.32 -35.65
CA LEU A 316 -6.86 0.26 -34.55
C LEU A 316 -6.85 1.79 -34.66
N ALA A 317 -7.98 2.43 -34.42
CA ALA A 317 -8.06 3.88 -34.38
C ALA A 317 -7.38 4.46 -33.13
N ALA A 318 -6.96 5.73 -33.19
CA ALA A 318 -6.22 6.37 -32.11
C ALA A 318 -7.02 6.48 -30.79
N ASN A 319 -8.35 6.57 -30.88
CA ASN A 319 -9.22 6.58 -29.69
C ASN A 319 -9.50 5.18 -29.13
N GLY A 320 -9.18 4.11 -29.86
CA GLY A 320 -9.35 2.74 -29.39
C GLY A 320 -10.76 2.14 -29.47
N ASP A 321 -11.77 2.91 -29.89
CA ASP A 321 -13.19 2.51 -29.96
C ASP A 321 -13.69 2.19 -31.37
N GLY A 322 -12.75 1.93 -32.27
CA GLY A 322 -13.01 1.35 -33.58
C GLY A 322 -11.73 1.15 -34.37
N PHE A 323 -11.86 0.79 -35.64
CA PHE A 323 -10.72 0.47 -36.50
C PHE A 323 -10.99 0.81 -37.96
N TYR A 324 -9.90 0.94 -38.71
CA TYR A 324 -9.93 1.04 -40.16
C TYR A 324 -9.70 -0.34 -40.76
N ALA A 325 -10.52 -0.74 -41.75
CA ALA A 325 -10.37 -1.98 -42.48
C ALA A 325 -9.94 -1.71 -43.94
N LEU A 326 -8.83 -2.30 -44.35
CA LEU A 326 -8.37 -2.36 -45.73
C LEU A 326 -8.92 -3.61 -46.38
N ASN A 327 -9.59 -3.48 -47.53
CA ASN A 327 -10.09 -4.64 -48.27
C ASN A 327 -9.12 -5.07 -49.39
N ASN A 328 -9.44 -6.19 -50.05
CA ASN A 328 -8.63 -6.74 -51.15
C ASN A 328 -8.48 -5.82 -52.38
N SER A 329 -9.40 -4.87 -52.60
CA SER A 329 -9.32 -3.89 -53.70
C SER A 329 -8.54 -2.63 -53.34
N GLY A 330 -8.04 -2.52 -52.11
CA GLY A 330 -7.34 -1.33 -51.62
C GLY A 330 -8.25 -0.27 -51.00
N SER A 331 -9.56 -0.49 -50.88
CA SER A 331 -10.49 0.42 -50.21
C SER A 331 -10.31 0.35 -48.69
N ILE A 332 -10.43 1.50 -48.03
CA ILE A 332 -10.32 1.67 -46.58
C ILE A 332 -11.68 2.12 -46.03
N SER A 333 -12.21 1.39 -45.06
CA SER A 333 -13.46 1.71 -44.37
C SER A 333 -13.20 2.01 -42.89
N ALA A 334 -13.83 3.04 -42.33
CA ALA A 334 -13.83 3.28 -40.88
C ALA A 334 -15.01 2.53 -40.24
N LEU A 335 -14.75 1.80 -39.15
CA LEU A 335 -15.75 1.00 -38.44
C LEU A 335 -15.70 1.28 -36.93
N GLY A 336 -16.87 1.57 -36.34
CA GLY A 336 -16.98 1.98 -34.93
C GLY A 336 -17.02 3.50 -34.78
N ASP A 337 -16.65 4.00 -33.60
CA ASP A 337 -16.59 5.44 -33.33
C ASP A 337 -15.28 6.01 -33.89
N VAL A 338 -15.19 6.14 -35.20
CA VAL A 338 -13.96 6.58 -35.88
C VAL A 338 -14.30 7.44 -37.08
N ALA A 339 -13.66 8.60 -37.19
CA ALA A 339 -13.81 9.47 -38.34
C ALA A 339 -13.21 8.82 -39.61
N PRO A 340 -13.85 8.93 -40.78
CA PRO A 340 -13.27 8.49 -42.04
C PRO A 340 -11.94 9.20 -42.35
N LEU A 341 -10.99 8.47 -42.93
CA LEU A 341 -9.72 9.05 -43.40
C LEU A 341 -9.95 9.90 -44.65
N ALA A 342 -9.09 10.90 -44.85
CA ALA A 342 -9.09 11.73 -46.07
C ALA A 342 -8.83 10.89 -47.34
N VAL A 343 -8.03 9.83 -47.24
CA VAL A 343 -7.81 8.87 -48.32
C VAL A 343 -8.55 7.57 -48.00
N THR A 344 -9.55 7.24 -48.82
CA THR A 344 -10.42 6.08 -48.64
C THR A 344 -10.05 4.89 -49.54
N SER A 345 -9.01 5.01 -50.36
CA SER A 345 -8.47 3.90 -51.15
C SER A 345 -7.01 4.09 -51.54
N VAL A 346 -6.21 3.02 -51.44
CA VAL A 346 -4.84 2.96 -51.94
C VAL A 346 -4.66 1.69 -52.74
N SER A 347 -4.52 1.82 -54.06
CA SER A 347 -4.31 0.68 -54.95
C SER A 347 -3.01 -0.04 -54.60
N GLY A 348 -3.04 -1.37 -54.57
CA GLY A 348 -1.87 -2.20 -54.24
C GLY A 348 -1.52 -2.26 -52.75
N ALA A 349 -2.22 -1.52 -51.88
CA ALA A 349 -2.01 -1.58 -50.44
C ALA A 349 -2.27 -3.00 -49.89
N ILE A 350 -1.42 -3.40 -48.96
CA ILE A 350 -1.44 -4.70 -48.29
C ILE A 350 -1.51 -4.58 -46.78
N ALA A 351 -1.15 -3.44 -46.20
CA ALA A 351 -1.22 -3.19 -44.77
C ALA A 351 -1.56 -1.74 -44.45
N LEU A 352 -2.20 -1.52 -43.30
CA LEU A 352 -2.41 -0.22 -42.69
C LEU A 352 -1.54 -0.10 -41.44
N VAL A 353 -0.87 1.03 -41.30
CA VAL A 353 -0.03 1.36 -40.15
C VAL A 353 -0.56 2.65 -39.55
N ASN A 354 -1.14 2.54 -38.36
CA ASN A 354 -1.48 3.70 -37.54
C ASN A 354 -0.32 4.00 -36.59
N THR A 355 0.37 5.10 -36.79
CA THR A 355 1.40 5.58 -35.86
C THR A 355 0.97 6.79 -35.06
N ALA A 356 -0.29 7.22 -35.19
CA ALA A 356 -0.86 8.17 -34.25
C ALA A 356 -0.75 7.58 -32.85
N LYS A 357 -0.26 8.40 -31.90
CA LYS A 357 -0.19 8.03 -30.49
C LYS A 357 -1.61 7.67 -30.07
N VAL A 358 -1.83 6.39 -29.79
CA VAL A 358 -3.13 5.88 -29.30
C VAL A 358 -3.31 6.22 -27.81
N SER A 359 -2.33 6.89 -27.18
CA SER A 359 -2.28 7.14 -25.74
C SER A 359 -2.26 8.63 -25.39
N ASP A 360 -3.19 9.03 -24.50
CA ASP A 360 -3.19 10.33 -23.83
C ASP A 360 -2.62 10.14 -22.41
N VAL A 361 -1.30 9.98 -22.35
CA VAL A 361 -0.58 9.72 -21.11
C VAL A 361 -0.47 10.99 -20.27
N LYS A 362 -0.80 10.86 -18.98
CA LYS A 362 -0.65 11.90 -17.97
C LYS A 362 0.24 11.38 -16.85
N ASP A 363 1.12 12.22 -16.31
CA ASP A 363 1.77 11.94 -15.05
C ASP A 363 1.02 12.59 -13.89
N ILE A 364 0.66 11.76 -12.90
CA ILE A 364 0.02 12.21 -11.67
C ILE A 364 0.94 12.01 -10.49
N GLN A 365 0.65 12.73 -9.41
CA GLN A 365 1.26 12.50 -8.12
C GLN A 365 0.20 12.23 -7.06
N ILE A 366 0.52 11.38 -6.10
CA ILE A 366 -0.32 11.09 -4.93
C ILE A 366 0.56 11.28 -3.70
N ASP A 367 0.18 12.22 -2.84
CA ASP A 367 0.73 12.38 -1.50
C ASP A 367 -0.17 11.62 -0.53
N ALA A 368 0.33 10.57 0.10
CA ALA A 368 -0.47 9.69 0.95
C ALA A 368 0.15 9.47 2.32
N PHE A 369 -0.68 9.44 3.36
CA PHE A 369 -0.26 9.18 4.73
C PHE A 369 -1.34 8.39 5.48
N SER A 370 -1.01 7.90 6.66
CA SER A 370 -1.92 7.17 7.55
C SER A 370 -1.57 7.48 9.01
N ASP A 371 -2.46 7.12 9.93
CA ASP A 371 -2.19 7.10 11.37
C ASP A 371 -1.68 8.46 11.88
N PHE A 372 -2.25 9.56 11.39
CA PHE A 372 -1.82 10.90 11.76
C PHE A 372 -2.04 11.18 13.25
N HIS A 373 -3.05 10.55 13.87
CA HIS A 373 -3.32 10.61 15.32
C HIS A 373 -3.29 12.02 15.91
N GLY A 374 -3.79 13.02 15.18
CA GLY A 374 -3.74 14.41 15.62
C GLY A 374 -2.34 14.90 16.02
N ALA A 375 -1.29 14.44 15.33
CA ALA A 375 0.07 14.93 15.48
C ALA A 375 0.22 16.33 14.85
N LEU A 376 -0.47 17.30 15.45
CA LEU A 376 -0.66 18.64 14.89
C LEU A 376 0.62 19.48 14.95
N ASP A 377 1.38 19.32 16.02
CA ASP A 377 2.58 20.11 16.28
C ASP A 377 3.77 19.72 15.40
N TYR A 378 4.53 20.74 15.00
CA TYR A 378 5.83 20.55 14.35
C TYR A 378 6.95 20.46 15.38
N THR A 379 8.04 19.80 15.01
CA THR A 379 9.32 19.84 15.74
C THR A 379 10.26 20.83 15.07
N LYS A 380 11.04 21.58 15.86
CA LYS A 380 12.08 22.50 15.37
C LYS A 380 13.45 22.04 15.86
N THR A 381 14.41 21.94 14.95
CA THR A 381 15.84 21.76 15.29
C THR A 381 16.66 22.90 14.68
N THR A 382 17.70 23.36 15.39
CA THR A 382 18.60 24.40 14.89
C THR A 382 20.01 23.83 14.75
N ALA A 383 20.54 23.79 13.53
CA ALA A 383 21.86 23.26 13.23
C ALA A 383 22.49 23.98 12.04
N ALA A 384 23.81 24.21 12.12
CA ALA A 384 24.60 24.84 11.05
C ALA A 384 24.02 26.15 10.49
N GLY A 385 23.42 26.99 11.36
CA GLY A 385 22.82 28.27 10.97
C GLY A 385 21.42 28.16 10.35
N PHE A 386 20.77 26.99 10.39
CA PHE A 386 19.43 26.78 9.87
C PHE A 386 18.47 26.25 10.94
N ASP A 387 17.23 26.73 10.90
CA ASP A 387 16.08 26.13 11.57
C ASP A 387 15.42 25.13 10.62
N THR A 388 15.31 23.88 11.05
CA THR A 388 14.67 22.79 10.31
C THR A 388 13.43 22.34 11.07
N TYR A 389 12.28 22.54 10.45
CA TYR A 389 10.97 22.14 10.93
C TYR A 389 10.57 20.80 10.31
N THR A 390 10.12 19.86 11.13
CA THR A 390 9.69 18.52 10.68
C THR A 390 8.39 18.09 11.35
N SER A 391 7.64 17.20 10.71
CA SER A 391 6.33 16.70 11.18
C SER A 391 5.30 17.83 11.43
N GLY A 392 4.10 17.48 11.88
CA GLY A 392 3.09 18.47 12.19
C GLY A 392 2.32 18.96 10.97
N SER A 393 1.09 19.42 11.20
CA SER A 393 0.21 19.85 10.13
C SER A 393 0.72 21.06 9.33
N PRO A 394 1.43 22.06 9.90
CA PRO A 394 1.93 23.19 9.11
C PRO A 394 3.02 22.81 8.11
N VAL A 395 3.88 21.84 8.45
CA VAL A 395 4.99 21.37 7.61
C VAL A 395 4.46 20.48 6.50
N LEU A 396 3.56 19.53 6.84
CA LEU A 396 2.90 18.66 5.85
C LEU A 396 2.11 19.49 4.83
N ALA A 397 1.29 20.43 5.29
CA ALA A 397 0.53 21.31 4.41
C ALA A 397 1.42 22.11 3.46
N ALA A 398 2.58 22.59 3.92
CA ALA A 398 3.54 23.29 3.07
C ALA A 398 4.21 22.36 2.03
N ASN A 399 4.57 21.13 2.42
CA ASN A 399 5.16 20.16 1.51
C ASN A 399 4.14 19.72 0.43
N PHE A 400 2.89 19.44 0.81
CA PHE A 400 1.84 19.08 -0.15
C PHE A 400 1.46 20.26 -1.06
N ALA A 401 1.50 21.49 -0.56
CA ALA A 401 1.32 22.68 -1.41
C ALA A 401 2.45 22.83 -2.43
N ALA A 402 3.70 22.60 -2.03
CA ALA A 402 4.84 22.60 -2.94
C ALA A 402 4.73 21.50 -4.00
N ASP A 403 4.30 20.31 -3.59
CA ASP A 403 4.05 19.17 -4.46
C ASP A 403 2.96 19.45 -5.52
N ARG A 404 1.82 20.04 -5.09
CA ARG A 404 0.77 20.51 -6.01
C ARG A 404 1.23 21.61 -6.95
N ALA A 405 2.14 22.49 -6.51
CA ALA A 405 2.69 23.53 -7.38
C ALA A 405 3.64 22.95 -8.45
N LEU A 406 4.37 21.88 -8.14
CA LEU A 406 5.22 21.17 -9.09
C LEU A 406 4.41 20.33 -10.09
N ASN A 407 3.35 19.68 -9.62
CA ASN A 407 2.41 18.96 -10.48
C ASN A 407 0.96 19.28 -10.10
N PRO A 408 0.23 20.06 -10.92
CA PRO A 408 -1.19 20.34 -10.70
C PRO A 408 -2.08 19.09 -10.65
N ALA A 409 -1.65 17.96 -11.22
CA ALA A 409 -2.30 16.65 -11.10
C ALA A 409 -1.83 15.88 -9.86
N THR A 410 -1.68 16.58 -8.74
CA THR A 410 -1.35 15.98 -7.43
C THR A 410 -2.62 15.76 -6.62
N PHE A 411 -2.76 14.57 -6.04
CA PHE A 411 -3.86 14.16 -5.16
C PHE A 411 -3.34 13.89 -3.76
N THR A 412 -4.16 14.09 -2.74
CA THR A 412 -3.76 13.85 -1.34
C THR A 412 -4.73 12.93 -0.64
N PHE A 413 -4.25 11.78 -0.14
CA PHE A 413 -5.10 10.75 0.46
C PHE A 413 -4.65 10.36 1.87
N ALA A 414 -5.62 9.97 2.69
CA ALA A 414 -5.36 9.49 4.05
C ALA A 414 -5.98 8.10 4.29
N SER A 415 -5.17 7.15 4.75
CA SER A 415 -5.60 5.76 4.98
C SER A 415 -6.20 5.50 6.38
N GLY A 416 -6.77 6.51 7.04
CA GLY A 416 -7.44 6.38 8.34
C GLY A 416 -6.54 6.64 9.56
N ASP A 417 -7.14 6.62 10.74
CA ASP A 417 -6.55 7.01 12.04
C ASP A 417 -5.92 8.40 12.02
N ASN A 418 -6.63 9.34 11.40
CA ASN A 418 -6.21 10.73 11.35
C ASN A 418 -6.39 11.44 12.68
N TRP A 419 -7.35 10.96 13.48
CA TRP A 419 -7.63 11.41 14.84
C TRP A 419 -7.93 10.21 15.74
N GLY A 420 -8.22 10.49 17.02
CA GLY A 420 -8.37 9.45 18.03
C GLY A 420 -7.01 8.85 18.41
N ALA A 421 -6.93 8.25 19.59
CA ALA A 421 -5.66 7.97 20.28
C ALA A 421 -4.64 9.11 20.22
N ALA A 422 -5.13 10.34 20.19
CA ALA A 422 -4.39 11.53 19.81
C ALA A 422 -3.94 12.35 21.03
N PRO A 423 -2.91 13.22 20.89
CA PRO A 423 -2.53 14.15 21.95
C PRO A 423 -3.69 15.05 22.40
N PRO A 424 -3.62 15.65 23.61
CA PRO A 424 -4.63 16.57 24.14
C PRO A 424 -5.01 17.72 23.18
N LEU A 425 -4.06 18.15 22.35
CA LEU A 425 -4.28 19.17 21.32
C LEU A 425 -5.35 18.79 20.28
N SER A 426 -5.67 17.50 20.14
CA SER A 426 -6.78 17.02 19.34
C SER A 426 -7.94 16.51 20.21
N THR A 427 -7.68 15.55 21.10
CA THR A 427 -8.76 14.78 21.77
C THR A 427 -9.67 15.62 22.68
N VAL A 428 -9.10 16.64 23.35
CA VAL A 428 -9.85 17.54 24.26
C VAL A 428 -10.89 18.37 23.50
N PHE A 429 -10.64 18.62 22.22
CA PHE A 429 -11.51 19.43 21.36
C PHE A 429 -12.32 18.57 20.40
N ASP A 430 -12.65 17.35 20.80
CA ASP A 430 -13.44 16.41 20.00
C ASP A 430 -12.89 16.18 18.59
N GLU A 431 -11.55 16.16 18.47
CA GLU A 431 -10.83 15.90 17.22
C GLU A 431 -10.98 16.97 16.13
N MET A 432 -11.70 18.05 16.40
CA MET A 432 -11.88 19.17 15.45
C MET A 432 -10.54 19.77 14.96
N PRO A 433 -9.50 19.94 15.81
CA PRO A 433 -8.20 20.43 15.36
C PRO A 433 -7.55 19.53 14.29
N SER A 434 -7.78 18.21 14.38
CA SER A 434 -7.32 17.26 13.35
C SER A 434 -8.10 17.42 12.05
N VAL A 435 -9.42 17.58 12.10
CA VAL A 435 -10.22 17.86 10.90
C VAL A 435 -9.76 19.14 10.21
N GLU A 436 -9.50 20.21 10.97
CA GLU A 436 -8.95 21.46 10.45
C GLU A 436 -7.57 21.28 9.83
N ALA A 437 -6.67 20.53 10.50
CA ALA A 437 -5.36 20.22 9.95
C ALA A 437 -5.44 19.51 8.59
N LEU A 438 -6.29 18.50 8.45
CA LEU A 438 -6.51 17.81 7.18
C LEU A 438 -7.06 18.75 6.10
N ASN A 439 -7.92 19.70 6.49
CA ASN A 439 -8.41 20.75 5.59
C ASN A 439 -7.28 21.67 5.12
N PHE A 440 -6.37 22.09 6.01
CA PHE A 440 -5.20 22.92 5.65
C PHE A 440 -4.19 22.17 4.79
N MET A 441 -4.04 20.86 5.03
CA MET A 441 -3.21 20.00 4.20
C MET A 441 -3.75 19.86 2.78
N GLY A 442 -5.04 20.09 2.55
CA GLY A 442 -5.69 19.90 1.25
C GLY A 442 -5.92 18.43 0.89
N VAL A 443 -6.27 17.60 1.89
CA VAL A 443 -6.68 16.21 1.65
C VAL A 443 -7.85 16.19 0.67
N ASP A 444 -7.87 15.22 -0.25
CA ASP A 444 -8.96 15.01 -1.21
C ASP A 444 -9.93 13.94 -0.74
N VAL A 445 -9.38 12.82 -0.24
CA VAL A 445 -10.15 11.66 0.20
C VAL A 445 -9.50 11.02 1.42
N SER A 446 -10.30 10.69 2.42
CA SER A 446 -9.91 9.83 3.54
C SER A 446 -10.78 8.58 3.60
N THR A 447 -10.20 7.46 4.03
CA THR A 447 -10.98 6.35 4.61
C THR A 447 -11.05 6.49 6.13
N PHE A 448 -11.82 5.60 6.75
CA PHE A 448 -11.87 5.44 8.20
C PHE A 448 -10.89 4.35 8.62
N GLY A 449 -10.14 4.63 9.68
CA GLY A 449 -9.51 3.64 10.54
C GLY A 449 -10.36 3.35 11.76
N ASN A 450 -9.78 2.66 12.73
CA ASN A 450 -10.49 2.35 13.97
C ASN A 450 -10.67 3.59 14.85
N HIS A 451 -9.64 4.43 14.98
CA HIS A 451 -9.63 5.55 15.91
C HIS A 451 -10.54 6.71 15.47
N GLU A 452 -11.01 6.69 14.21
CA GLU A 452 -12.16 7.53 13.83
C GLU A 452 -13.41 7.25 14.69
N HIS A 453 -13.53 6.04 15.28
CA HIS A 453 -14.65 5.57 16.10
C HIS A 453 -14.34 5.48 17.60
N ASP A 454 -13.31 6.18 18.07
CA ASP A 454 -13.02 6.31 19.52
C ASP A 454 -14.17 6.98 20.29
N LYS A 455 -15.00 7.75 19.59
CA LYS A 455 -16.20 8.42 20.13
C LYS A 455 -17.47 7.92 19.41
N PRO A 456 -18.66 8.02 20.03
CA PRO A 456 -19.91 7.59 19.41
C PRO A 456 -20.17 8.24 18.05
N LEU A 457 -20.94 7.56 17.17
CA LEU A 457 -21.19 8.01 15.78
C LEU A 457 -21.57 9.49 15.64
N ALA A 458 -22.33 10.06 16.59
CA ALA A 458 -22.68 11.49 16.56
C ALA A 458 -21.46 12.42 16.49
N ASN A 459 -20.34 12.03 17.12
CA ASN A 459 -19.06 12.72 17.03
C ASN A 459 -18.48 12.56 15.62
N VAL A 460 -18.41 11.34 15.10
CA VAL A 460 -17.93 11.03 13.74
C VAL A 460 -18.71 11.80 12.67
N ASN A 461 -20.05 11.81 12.76
CA ASN A 461 -20.90 12.56 11.83
C ASN A 461 -20.53 14.06 11.79
N ALA A 462 -20.28 14.66 12.96
CA ALA A 462 -19.94 16.08 13.07
C ALA A 462 -18.55 16.38 12.51
N ARG A 463 -17.59 15.43 12.59
CA ARG A 463 -16.27 15.56 11.96
C ARG A 463 -16.35 15.43 10.44
N ILE A 464 -17.11 14.46 9.92
CA ILE A 464 -17.38 14.32 8.48
C ILE A 464 -17.95 15.62 7.90
N ALA A 465 -18.91 16.23 8.61
CA ALA A 465 -19.53 17.48 8.18
C ALA A 465 -18.60 18.72 8.20
N ALA A 466 -17.52 18.67 8.97
CA ALA A 466 -16.52 19.73 9.05
C ALA A 466 -15.33 19.53 8.09
N SER A 467 -15.24 18.36 7.44
CA SER A 467 -14.23 18.07 6.43
C SER A 467 -14.41 18.95 5.19
N LYS A 468 -13.32 19.19 4.45
CA LYS A 468 -13.33 19.73 3.07
C LYS A 468 -12.97 18.67 2.03
N TYR A 469 -12.89 17.42 2.48
CA TYR A 469 -12.49 16.25 1.74
C TYR A 469 -13.59 15.20 1.78
N LYS A 470 -13.50 14.23 0.87
CA LYS A 470 -14.50 13.16 0.73
C LYS A 470 -14.15 11.99 1.64
N TRP A 471 -15.18 11.25 2.05
CA TRP A 471 -15.02 10.05 2.88
C TRP A 471 -15.42 8.81 2.10
N VAL A 472 -14.58 7.77 2.15
CA VAL A 472 -14.88 6.48 1.51
C VAL A 472 -14.73 5.30 2.46
N VAL A 473 -15.67 4.35 2.43
CA VAL A 473 -15.53 3.04 3.07
C VAL A 473 -16.50 2.02 2.47
N SER A 474 -15.95 0.89 2.02
CA SER A 474 -16.66 -0.13 1.26
C SER A 474 -16.97 -1.39 2.05
N ASN A 475 -16.43 -1.57 3.26
CA ASN A 475 -16.64 -2.80 4.06
C ASN A 475 -17.49 -2.58 5.31
N TYR A 476 -18.31 -1.52 5.36
CA TYR A 476 -19.33 -1.35 6.39
C TYR A 476 -20.64 -2.00 5.95
N SER A 477 -21.38 -2.59 6.89
CA SER A 477 -22.69 -3.18 6.62
C SER A 477 -23.74 -2.14 6.18
N SER A 478 -23.60 -0.89 6.60
CA SER A 478 -24.44 0.23 6.19
C SER A 478 -23.71 1.55 6.41
N LEU A 479 -23.98 2.53 5.55
CA LEU A 479 -23.52 3.92 5.72
C LEU A 479 -24.62 4.83 6.28
N ALA A 480 -25.79 4.29 6.63
CA ALA A 480 -26.93 5.11 7.07
C ALA A 480 -26.64 5.86 8.38
N GLU A 481 -26.10 5.18 9.40
CA GLU A 481 -25.85 5.80 10.71
C GLU A 481 -24.68 6.80 10.66
N ILE A 482 -23.61 6.49 9.92
CA ILE A 482 -22.46 7.40 9.74
C ILE A 482 -22.80 8.63 8.90
N ASN A 483 -23.90 8.59 8.13
CA ASN A 483 -24.44 9.72 7.39
C ASN A 483 -25.74 10.29 7.99
N ALA A 484 -26.17 9.82 9.17
CA ALA A 484 -27.47 10.18 9.75
C ALA A 484 -27.59 11.66 10.12
N ARG A 485 -26.46 12.32 10.40
CA ARG A 485 -26.41 13.76 10.65
C ARG A 485 -25.64 14.46 9.55
N ASN A 486 -26.33 14.71 8.45
CA ASN A 486 -25.75 15.35 7.27
C ASN A 486 -25.72 16.88 7.45
N PHE A 487 -24.70 17.37 8.15
CA PHE A 487 -24.44 18.80 8.17
C PHE A 487 -23.55 19.15 6.97
N ASN A 488 -23.90 20.20 6.22
CA ASN A 488 -23.15 20.70 5.04
C ASN A 488 -23.07 19.78 3.80
N GLY A 489 -23.82 18.67 3.76
CA GLY A 489 -23.96 17.84 2.55
C GLY A 489 -22.78 16.90 2.26
N ILE A 490 -21.84 16.75 3.19
CA ILE A 490 -20.73 15.80 3.07
C ILE A 490 -21.16 14.46 3.68
N ALA A 491 -21.00 13.40 2.89
CA ALA A 491 -21.37 12.05 3.28
C ALA A 491 -20.26 11.06 2.91
N ALA A 492 -20.13 10.00 3.71
CA ALA A 492 -19.33 8.84 3.35
C ALA A 492 -20.00 8.07 2.22
N ALA A 493 -19.19 7.59 1.27
CA ALA A 493 -19.63 6.76 0.16
C ALA A 493 -18.80 5.46 0.10
N PRO A 494 -19.26 4.40 -0.60
CA PRO A 494 -18.41 3.22 -0.80
C PRO A 494 -17.14 3.54 -1.61
N TRP A 495 -17.26 4.46 -2.56
CA TRP A 495 -16.20 4.92 -3.44
C TRP A 495 -16.48 6.36 -3.91
N THR A 496 -15.46 7.04 -4.43
CA THR A 496 -15.61 8.35 -5.10
C THR A 496 -14.64 8.48 -6.27
N ILE A 497 -14.87 9.46 -7.15
CA ILE A 497 -13.86 9.95 -8.11
C ILE A 497 -13.40 11.34 -7.69
N VAL A 498 -12.10 11.61 -7.85
CA VAL A 498 -11.50 12.95 -7.85
C VAL A 498 -10.98 13.21 -9.25
N ASP A 499 -11.44 14.30 -9.87
CA ASP A 499 -11.02 14.73 -11.20
C ASP A 499 -10.09 15.93 -11.06
N ARG A 500 -8.84 15.78 -11.51
CA ARG A 500 -7.83 16.84 -11.48
C ARG A 500 -6.80 16.61 -12.58
N GLY A 501 -6.39 17.69 -13.25
CA GLY A 501 -5.37 17.62 -14.29
C GLY A 501 -5.76 16.77 -15.51
N GLY A 502 -7.07 16.57 -15.74
CA GLY A 502 -7.58 15.72 -16.81
C GLY A 502 -7.46 14.22 -16.52
N VAL A 503 -7.28 13.82 -15.24
CA VAL A 503 -7.25 12.44 -14.79
C VAL A 503 -8.30 12.22 -13.71
N LYS A 504 -9.07 11.14 -13.84
CA LYS A 504 -10.07 10.70 -12.87
C LYS A 504 -9.49 9.60 -11.99
N VAL A 505 -9.22 9.92 -10.74
CA VAL A 505 -8.76 8.96 -9.73
C VAL A 505 -9.97 8.43 -8.96
N GLY A 506 -10.28 7.16 -9.16
CA GLY A 506 -11.25 6.43 -8.34
C GLY A 506 -10.62 6.05 -7.00
N VAL A 507 -11.33 6.29 -5.90
CA VAL A 507 -10.83 5.99 -4.55
C VAL A 507 -11.86 5.15 -3.81
N ILE A 508 -11.40 4.05 -3.21
CA ILE A 508 -12.20 3.17 -2.33
C ILE A 508 -11.53 3.08 -0.96
N GLY A 509 -12.31 2.78 0.08
CA GLY A 509 -11.81 2.70 1.46
C GLY A 509 -12.14 1.37 2.14
N LEU A 510 -11.27 0.90 3.02
CA LEU A 510 -11.51 -0.22 3.92
C LEU A 510 -11.06 0.15 5.33
N ASN A 511 -11.86 -0.21 6.33
CA ASN A 511 -11.46 -0.16 7.74
C ASN A 511 -11.12 -1.57 8.25
N THR A 512 -10.25 -1.68 9.26
CA THR A 512 -9.95 -2.96 9.91
C THR A 512 -11.19 -3.55 10.62
N PRO A 513 -11.49 -4.85 10.46
CA PRO A 513 -12.52 -5.53 11.24
C PRO A 513 -12.17 -5.60 12.74
N GLU A 514 -10.93 -5.32 13.12
CA GLU A 514 -10.48 -5.21 14.51
C GLU A 514 -11.06 -3.98 15.22
N THR A 515 -11.63 -3.02 14.50
CA THR A 515 -12.18 -1.78 15.09
C THR A 515 -13.10 -2.08 16.28
N LYS A 516 -13.98 -3.08 16.17
CA LYS A 516 -14.91 -3.48 17.25
C LYS A 516 -14.20 -3.91 18.55
N GLU A 517 -12.95 -4.34 18.45
CA GLU A 517 -12.12 -4.78 19.57
C GLU A 517 -11.28 -3.63 20.13
N VAL A 518 -10.92 -2.65 19.31
CA VAL A 518 -9.97 -1.59 19.67
C VAL A 518 -10.62 -0.23 19.96
N VAL A 519 -11.93 -0.09 19.77
CA VAL A 519 -12.71 1.08 20.23
C VAL A 519 -13.68 0.71 21.35
N PHE A 520 -14.21 1.73 22.05
CA PHE A 520 -15.16 1.49 23.12
C PHE A 520 -16.41 0.75 22.62
N PRO A 521 -16.79 -0.39 23.23
CA PRO A 521 -17.95 -1.16 22.80
C PRO A 521 -19.23 -0.31 22.77
N GLY A 522 -19.92 -0.32 21.62
CA GLY A 522 -21.12 0.48 21.36
C GLY A 522 -20.90 1.73 20.52
N ASN A 523 -19.66 2.21 20.36
CA ASN A 523 -19.37 3.40 19.55
C ASN A 523 -19.73 3.24 18.06
N LEU A 524 -19.70 2.00 17.56
CA LEU A 524 -20.08 1.66 16.17
C LEU A 524 -21.60 1.67 15.92
N GLY A 525 -22.43 1.84 16.95
CA GLY A 525 -23.88 1.73 16.80
C GLY A 525 -24.28 0.36 16.22
N GLY A 526 -25.11 0.35 15.18
CA GLY A 526 -25.50 -0.86 14.44
C GLY A 526 -24.52 -1.26 13.32
N ILE A 527 -23.44 -0.53 13.10
CA ILE A 527 -22.49 -0.79 12.02
C ILE A 527 -21.62 -2.01 12.38
N THR A 528 -21.55 -2.96 11.44
CA THR A 528 -20.57 -4.05 11.47
C THR A 528 -19.56 -3.84 10.36
N ILE A 529 -18.29 -4.15 10.66
CA ILE A 529 -17.18 -3.99 9.73
C ILE A 529 -16.80 -5.38 9.23
N GLY A 530 -16.98 -5.59 7.92
CA GLY A 530 -16.73 -6.86 7.26
C GLY A 530 -15.24 -7.12 7.08
N ASP A 531 -14.82 -8.36 7.30
CA ASP A 531 -13.46 -8.82 7.03
C ASP A 531 -13.36 -9.35 5.60
N VAL A 532 -12.62 -8.66 4.76
CA VAL A 532 -12.32 -9.09 3.39
C VAL A 532 -11.44 -10.32 3.32
N LEU A 533 -10.78 -10.75 4.40
CA LEU A 533 -10.07 -12.03 4.44
C LEU A 533 -10.99 -13.19 4.87
N GLY A 534 -12.17 -12.89 5.42
CA GLY A 534 -13.12 -13.88 5.91
C GLY A 534 -13.51 -14.93 4.86
N THR A 535 -13.53 -16.20 5.28
CA THR A 535 -13.88 -17.36 4.43
C THR A 535 -15.32 -17.83 4.63
N ASN A 536 -16.02 -17.31 5.64
CA ASN A 536 -17.44 -17.56 5.87
C ASN A 536 -18.34 -16.71 4.94
N ALA A 537 -19.65 -16.94 4.99
CA ALA A 537 -20.62 -16.23 4.14
C ALA A 537 -20.54 -14.69 4.28
N ALA A 538 -20.29 -14.18 5.49
CA ALA A 538 -20.14 -12.74 5.73
C ALA A 538 -18.87 -12.17 5.06
N GLY A 539 -17.75 -12.90 5.15
CA GLY A 539 -16.52 -12.55 4.45
C GLY A 539 -16.68 -12.60 2.92
N THR A 540 -17.37 -13.61 2.39
CA THR A 540 -17.72 -13.67 0.96
C THR A 540 -18.55 -12.47 0.53
N ALA A 541 -19.58 -12.09 1.29
CA ALA A 541 -20.41 -10.92 1.00
C ALA A 541 -19.58 -9.63 1.01
N THR A 542 -18.69 -9.47 1.99
CA THR A 542 -17.78 -8.32 2.10
C THR A 542 -16.85 -8.23 0.88
N LYS A 543 -16.23 -9.35 0.47
CA LYS A 543 -15.40 -9.42 -0.75
C LYS A 543 -16.20 -8.97 -1.98
N THR A 544 -17.44 -9.44 -2.13
CA THR A 544 -18.32 -9.05 -3.23
C THR A 544 -18.63 -7.55 -3.21
N GLN A 545 -18.94 -6.99 -2.04
CA GLN A 545 -19.23 -5.57 -1.87
C GLN A 545 -18.03 -4.69 -2.27
N VAL A 546 -16.83 -5.01 -1.78
CA VAL A 546 -15.60 -4.26 -2.11
C VAL A 546 -15.26 -4.37 -3.61
N LYS A 547 -15.35 -5.57 -4.20
CA LYS A 547 -15.15 -5.75 -5.65
C LYS A 547 -16.17 -4.95 -6.47
N ALA A 548 -17.42 -4.87 -6.01
CA ALA A 548 -18.45 -4.07 -6.68
C ALA A 548 -18.14 -2.57 -6.63
N ALA A 549 -17.59 -2.05 -5.53
CA ALA A 549 -17.19 -0.65 -5.42
C ALA A 549 -16.03 -0.29 -6.37
N ILE A 550 -15.00 -1.14 -6.45
CA ILE A 550 -13.89 -0.96 -7.40
C ILE A 550 -14.41 -0.97 -8.85
N LYS A 551 -15.26 -1.95 -9.17
CA LYS A 551 -15.88 -2.06 -10.49
C LYS A 551 -16.73 -0.83 -10.82
N ALA A 552 -17.50 -0.31 -9.87
CA ALA A 552 -18.33 0.87 -10.06
C ALA A 552 -17.48 2.13 -10.32
N ALA A 553 -16.37 2.31 -9.60
CA ALA A 553 -15.43 3.40 -9.87
C ALA A 553 -14.86 3.34 -11.29
N ARG A 554 -14.44 2.14 -11.75
CA ARG A 554 -14.00 1.94 -13.14
C ARG A 554 -15.09 2.22 -14.16
N GLN A 555 -16.31 1.75 -13.92
CA GLN A 555 -17.47 1.99 -14.80
C GLN A 555 -17.86 3.48 -14.86
N ALA A 556 -17.57 4.24 -13.80
CA ALA A 556 -17.73 5.70 -13.76
C ALA A 556 -16.56 6.46 -14.45
N GLY A 557 -15.63 5.75 -15.09
CA GLY A 557 -14.54 6.32 -15.88
C GLY A 557 -13.28 6.63 -15.09
N ALA A 558 -13.01 5.94 -13.98
CA ALA A 558 -11.74 6.08 -13.26
C ALA A 558 -10.57 5.56 -14.11
N ASP A 559 -9.63 6.45 -14.43
CA ASP A 559 -8.39 6.15 -15.15
C ASP A 559 -7.42 5.33 -14.30
N VAL A 560 -7.41 5.59 -13.00
CA VAL A 560 -6.63 4.88 -11.98
C VAL A 560 -7.51 4.68 -10.74
N VAL A 561 -7.38 3.54 -10.07
CA VAL A 561 -8.10 3.23 -8.82
C VAL A 561 -7.11 3.02 -7.68
N VAL A 562 -7.32 3.78 -6.60
CA VAL A 562 -6.55 3.75 -5.37
C VAL A 562 -7.40 3.18 -4.25
N SER A 563 -6.90 2.14 -3.58
CA SER A 563 -7.53 1.56 -2.38
C SER A 563 -6.83 2.08 -1.12
N LEU A 564 -7.57 2.80 -0.29
CA LEU A 564 -7.14 3.21 1.04
C LEU A 564 -7.55 2.10 2.03
N VAL A 565 -6.59 1.39 2.60
CA VAL A 565 -6.84 0.23 3.45
C VAL A 565 -6.25 0.50 4.82
N HIS A 566 -7.11 0.62 5.83
CA HIS A 566 -6.67 0.74 7.21
C HIS A 566 -6.33 -0.63 7.81
N GLU A 567 -5.36 -1.29 7.20
CA GLU A 567 -4.73 -2.55 7.61
C GLU A 567 -3.24 -2.43 7.28
N GLY A 568 -2.42 -3.13 8.06
CA GLY A 568 -0.98 -2.93 8.02
C GLY A 568 -0.18 -4.10 7.49
N PHE A 569 1.01 -3.78 7.01
CA PHE A 569 2.15 -4.68 6.97
C PHE A 569 2.42 -5.20 8.39
N GLY A 570 2.82 -6.47 8.53
CA GLY A 570 3.14 -7.06 9.82
C GLY A 570 4.64 -7.11 10.05
N GLN A 571 5.32 -7.90 9.24
CA GLN A 571 6.75 -8.17 9.35
C GLN A 571 7.24 -8.87 8.09
N PHE A 572 8.54 -9.06 7.99
CA PHE A 572 9.07 -10.08 7.10
C PHE A 572 9.07 -11.43 7.84
N ASN A 573 8.94 -12.53 7.11
CA ASN A 573 8.99 -13.88 7.66
C ASN A 573 10.38 -14.19 8.29
N ALA A 574 10.49 -15.31 9.01
CA ALA A 574 11.66 -15.57 9.88
C ALA A 574 13.02 -15.62 9.14
N ASP A 575 13.04 -16.00 7.86
CA ASP A 575 14.24 -15.97 7.03
C ASP A 575 14.38 -14.67 6.21
N ASN A 576 13.45 -13.74 6.36
CA ASN A 576 13.35 -12.49 5.62
C ASN A 576 13.07 -12.66 4.12
N SER A 577 12.67 -13.85 3.63
CA SER A 577 12.41 -14.12 2.21
C SER A 577 11.14 -13.49 1.65
N ALA A 578 10.15 -13.17 2.49
CA ALA A 578 8.87 -12.59 2.09
C ALA A 578 8.30 -11.63 3.13
N ALA A 579 7.62 -10.59 2.64
CA ALA A 579 6.82 -9.68 3.46
C ALA A 579 5.46 -10.33 3.79
N GLU A 580 5.00 -10.18 5.03
CA GLU A 580 3.75 -10.74 5.55
C GLU A 580 2.93 -9.65 6.27
N GLY A 581 1.62 -9.85 6.34
CA GLY A 581 0.69 -8.95 7.03
C GLY A 581 -0.65 -8.86 6.34
N ARG A 582 -1.67 -8.45 7.09
CA ARG A 582 -3.06 -8.39 6.60
C ARG A 582 -3.19 -7.49 5.38
N LEU A 583 -2.46 -6.37 5.32
CA LEU A 583 -2.43 -5.51 4.12
C LEU A 583 -2.03 -6.31 2.88
N LEU A 584 -0.97 -7.11 2.96
CA LEU A 584 -0.42 -7.87 1.83
C LEU A 584 -1.33 -9.02 1.43
N ASP A 585 -2.02 -9.64 2.39
CA ASP A 585 -3.00 -10.70 2.14
C ASP A 585 -4.28 -10.17 1.45
N ILE A 586 -4.64 -8.90 1.71
CA ILE A 586 -5.80 -8.24 1.12
C ILE A 586 -5.55 -7.82 -0.33
N VAL A 587 -4.33 -7.40 -0.67
CA VAL A 587 -3.99 -6.84 -1.99
C VAL A 587 -4.43 -7.72 -3.18
N PRO A 588 -4.21 -9.05 -3.18
CA PRO A 588 -4.70 -9.94 -4.25
C PRO A 588 -6.23 -9.91 -4.44
N LEU A 589 -7.00 -9.59 -3.40
CA LEU A 589 -8.46 -9.57 -3.45
C LEU A 589 -9.02 -8.26 -4.03
N LEU A 590 -8.21 -7.20 -4.11
CA LEU A 590 -8.56 -5.87 -4.64
C LEU A 590 -8.38 -5.80 -6.17
N GLU A 591 -8.92 -6.78 -6.89
CA GLU A 591 -8.93 -6.82 -8.35
C GLU A 591 -9.51 -5.53 -8.94
N GLY A 592 -8.82 -4.92 -9.92
CA GLY A 592 -9.19 -3.64 -10.53
C GLY A 592 -8.53 -2.40 -9.93
N SER A 593 -7.94 -2.49 -8.74
CA SER A 593 -7.11 -1.42 -8.14
C SER A 593 -5.70 -1.39 -8.74
N ASP A 594 -5.09 -0.21 -8.85
CA ASP A 594 -3.71 -0.03 -9.30
C ASP A 594 -2.74 0.19 -8.13
N ILE A 595 -3.20 0.93 -7.12
CA ILE A 595 -2.41 1.35 -5.95
C ILE A 595 -3.18 1.01 -4.68
N VAL A 596 -2.49 0.48 -3.67
CA VAL A 596 -3.04 0.14 -2.35
C VAL A 596 -2.21 0.84 -1.27
N LEU A 597 -2.86 1.59 -0.39
CA LEU A 597 -2.23 2.42 0.63
C LEU A 597 -2.67 1.94 2.01
N GLY A 598 -1.74 1.39 2.78
CA GLY A 598 -1.95 0.80 4.11
C GLY A 598 -2.01 1.81 5.26
N GLY A 599 -2.18 1.29 6.48
CA GLY A 599 -2.09 2.01 7.76
C GLY A 599 -2.17 1.04 8.96
N HIS A 600 -2.66 1.48 10.12
CA HIS A 600 -2.97 0.67 11.32
C HIS A 600 -1.75 0.11 12.08
N SER A 601 -0.80 -0.53 11.41
CA SER A 601 0.36 -1.15 12.10
C SER A 601 1.50 -0.17 12.39
N HIS A 602 1.41 1.06 11.83
CA HIS A 602 2.40 2.13 11.96
C HIS A 602 3.78 1.75 11.39
N LEU A 603 3.83 0.80 10.46
CA LEU A 603 5.07 0.34 9.87
C LEU A 603 5.36 1.04 8.55
N LYS A 604 6.59 0.86 8.08
CA LYS A 604 7.02 1.36 6.79
C LYS A 604 7.11 0.21 5.80
N TYR A 605 6.36 0.29 4.71
CA TYR A 605 6.42 -0.70 3.65
C TYR A 605 6.28 -0.06 2.27
N ALA A 606 7.02 -0.57 1.29
CA ALA A 606 6.85 -0.21 -0.12
C ALA A 606 7.25 -1.38 -1.02
N GLY A 607 6.32 -1.88 -1.83
CA GLY A 607 6.56 -2.98 -2.74
C GLY A 607 5.55 -3.07 -3.87
N ILE A 608 5.72 -4.09 -4.72
CA ILE A 608 4.74 -4.43 -5.76
C ILE A 608 4.18 -5.80 -5.42
N VAL A 609 2.89 -5.87 -5.11
CA VAL A 609 2.19 -7.11 -4.77
C VAL A 609 1.03 -7.29 -5.74
N SER A 610 0.95 -8.45 -6.39
CA SER A 610 -0.05 -8.72 -7.43
C SER A 610 -0.12 -7.63 -8.53
N ASN A 611 1.04 -7.11 -8.94
CA ASN A 611 1.22 -6.00 -9.89
C ASN A 611 0.59 -4.66 -9.46
N LYS A 612 0.35 -4.46 -8.16
CA LYS A 612 -0.12 -3.21 -7.58
C LYS A 612 0.99 -2.60 -6.75
N LEU A 613 1.15 -1.28 -6.83
CA LEU A 613 2.01 -0.60 -5.88
C LEU A 613 1.32 -0.64 -4.51
N VAL A 614 2.04 -1.11 -3.50
CA VAL A 614 1.59 -1.14 -2.11
C VAL A 614 2.54 -0.30 -1.28
N ALA A 615 2.01 0.61 -0.49
CA ALA A 615 2.82 1.44 0.39
C ALA A 615 2.12 1.72 1.72
N GLU A 616 2.91 1.87 2.79
CA GLU A 616 2.47 2.22 4.13
C GLU A 616 3.52 3.10 4.79
N THR A 617 3.06 4.10 5.54
CA THR A 617 3.91 5.03 6.29
C THR A 617 3.78 4.81 7.78
N PRO A 618 4.85 5.05 8.57
CA PRO A 618 4.72 5.20 10.01
C PRO A 618 3.77 6.34 10.39
N ASN A 619 3.32 6.29 11.64
CA ASN A 619 2.32 7.21 12.16
C ASN A 619 2.83 8.65 12.39
N ALA A 620 1.92 9.52 12.82
CA ALA A 620 2.14 10.90 13.24
C ALA A 620 2.68 11.84 12.14
N GLY A 621 2.51 11.46 10.86
CA GLY A 621 2.96 12.27 9.73
C GLY A 621 4.48 12.48 9.70
N THR A 622 5.23 11.55 10.30
CA THR A 622 6.71 11.58 10.32
C THR A 622 7.30 11.24 8.94
N LEU A 623 6.54 10.51 8.13
CA LEU A 623 6.74 10.27 6.72
C LEU A 623 5.41 10.40 5.98
N TYR A 624 5.47 10.71 4.70
CA TYR A 624 4.38 10.47 3.76
C TYR A 624 4.90 9.78 2.50
N ASN A 625 4.01 9.09 1.80
CA ASN A 625 4.25 8.50 0.51
C ASN A 625 4.06 9.56 -0.57
N ARG A 626 5.12 9.92 -1.28
CA ARG A 626 5.03 10.67 -2.55
C ARG A 626 5.09 9.66 -3.69
N ILE A 627 3.96 9.40 -4.31
CA ILE A 627 3.81 8.41 -5.38
C ILE A 627 3.68 9.13 -6.70
N ARG A 628 4.49 8.74 -7.69
CA ARG A 628 4.27 9.11 -9.09
C ARG A 628 3.66 7.93 -9.82
N ALA A 629 2.67 8.21 -10.67
CA ALA A 629 2.10 7.23 -11.59
C ALA A 629 1.92 7.85 -12.97
N CYS A 630 2.10 7.05 -14.02
CA CYS A 630 1.70 7.44 -15.37
C CYS A 630 0.46 6.66 -15.78
N VAL A 631 -0.54 7.39 -16.27
CA VAL A 631 -1.84 6.85 -16.64
C VAL A 631 -2.13 7.20 -18.09
N ASP A 632 -2.46 6.21 -18.90
CA ASP A 632 -3.02 6.40 -20.24
C ASP A 632 -4.55 6.57 -20.11
N THR A 633 -5.01 7.82 -20.18
CA THR A 633 -6.43 8.18 -20.00
C THR A 633 -7.31 7.72 -21.16
N ALA A 634 -6.73 7.41 -22.32
CA ALA A 634 -7.47 6.82 -23.44
C ALA A 634 -7.80 5.33 -23.20
N THR A 635 -7.01 4.65 -22.36
CA THR A 635 -7.19 3.21 -22.07
C THR A 635 -7.51 2.90 -20.62
N HIS A 636 -7.54 3.92 -19.75
CA HIS A 636 -7.71 3.82 -18.30
C HIS A 636 -6.68 2.88 -17.64
N LYS A 637 -5.42 2.98 -18.09
CA LYS A 637 -4.33 2.09 -17.64
C LYS A 637 -3.19 2.82 -16.98
N THR A 638 -2.72 2.27 -15.86
CA THR A 638 -1.46 2.69 -15.24
C THR A 638 -0.28 2.00 -15.94
N LEU A 639 0.63 2.78 -16.55
CA LEU A 639 1.82 2.27 -17.23
C LEU A 639 2.97 1.93 -16.26
N GLY A 640 2.97 2.60 -15.11
CA GLY A 640 3.96 2.40 -14.07
C GLY A 640 3.67 3.32 -12.90
N SER A 641 4.13 2.92 -11.72
CA SER A 641 4.06 3.72 -10.51
C SER A 641 5.28 3.49 -9.63
N ARG A 642 5.65 4.51 -8.86
CA ARG A 642 6.83 4.53 -8.00
C ARG A 642 6.50 5.32 -6.75
N VAL A 643 6.98 4.84 -5.60
CA VAL A 643 6.80 5.49 -4.30
C VAL A 643 8.12 6.00 -3.73
N GLU A 644 8.06 7.16 -3.10
CA GLU A 644 9.08 7.69 -2.20
C GLU A 644 8.50 7.87 -0.81
N HIS A 645 9.23 7.44 0.21
CA HIS A 645 8.93 7.85 1.58
C HIS A 645 9.65 9.17 1.87
N VAL A 646 8.89 10.24 2.02
CA VAL A 646 9.40 11.60 2.21
C VAL A 646 9.26 12.01 3.67
N THR A 647 10.34 12.50 4.28
CA THR A 647 10.29 13.19 5.58
C THR A 647 9.86 14.64 5.34
N PRO A 648 8.66 15.06 5.78
CA PRO A 648 8.20 16.42 5.55
C PRO A 648 9.09 17.40 6.30
N THR A 649 9.64 18.37 5.56
CA THR A 649 10.62 19.32 6.11
C THR A 649 10.39 20.72 5.56
N VAL A 650 10.58 21.74 6.40
CA VAL A 650 10.77 23.14 5.98
C VAL A 650 12.06 23.64 6.62
N LYS A 651 13.02 24.07 5.79
CA LYS A 651 14.34 24.54 6.25
C LYS A 651 14.54 26.00 5.89
N VAL A 652 14.85 26.82 6.89
CA VAL A 652 15.03 28.27 6.76
C VAL A 652 16.25 28.76 7.55
N PRO A 653 16.81 29.95 7.26
CA PRO A 653 17.86 30.54 8.09
C PRO A 653 17.44 30.61 9.57
N ALA A 654 18.38 30.35 10.48
CA ALA A 654 18.10 30.37 11.92
C ALA A 654 17.59 31.74 12.37
N GLY A 655 16.56 31.75 13.21
CA GLY A 655 15.93 32.98 13.71
C GLY A 655 14.90 33.61 12.75
N THR A 656 14.60 32.95 11.62
CA THR A 656 13.48 33.35 10.75
C THR A 656 12.17 33.36 11.55
N ALA A 657 11.44 34.48 11.52
CA ALA A 657 10.15 34.61 12.18
C ALA A 657 9.15 33.57 11.63
N LEU A 658 8.30 33.00 12.49
CA LEU A 658 7.34 31.94 12.09
C LEU A 658 6.49 32.32 10.87
N ALA A 659 6.05 33.58 10.79
CA ALA A 659 5.28 34.13 9.68
C ALA A 659 6.02 34.11 8.31
N ALA A 660 7.35 34.02 8.32
CA ALA A 660 8.21 34.02 7.14
C ALA A 660 8.83 32.63 6.85
N THR A 661 8.43 31.58 7.57
CA THR A 661 9.02 30.23 7.41
C THR A 661 8.58 29.52 6.14
N GLY A 662 7.47 29.93 5.53
CA GLY A 662 6.83 29.21 4.42
C GLY A 662 6.00 28.00 4.87
N MET A 663 5.94 27.70 6.17
CA MET A 663 4.95 26.75 6.71
C MET A 663 3.52 27.31 6.55
N ASN A 664 2.51 26.43 6.57
CA ASN A 664 1.12 26.86 6.46
C ASN A 664 0.70 27.71 7.68
N GLN A 665 0.37 28.98 7.43
CA GLN A 665 0.11 29.95 8.49
C GLN A 665 -1.25 29.76 9.17
N ASP A 666 -2.26 29.26 8.44
CA ASP A 666 -3.58 28.98 9.01
C ASP A 666 -3.51 27.82 10.00
N ALA A 667 -2.74 26.77 9.66
CA ALA A 667 -2.47 25.66 10.56
C ALA A 667 -1.73 26.12 11.83
N ILE A 668 -0.72 27.00 11.69
CA ILE A 668 -0.03 27.59 12.85
C ILE A 668 -1.00 28.37 13.74
N ALA A 669 -1.85 29.21 13.14
CA ALA A 669 -2.81 30.01 13.88
C ALA A 669 -3.86 29.15 14.61
N SER A 670 -4.40 28.13 13.94
CA SER A 670 -5.33 27.16 14.53
C SER A 670 -4.71 26.45 15.74
N ILE A 671 -3.49 25.89 15.58
CA ILE A 671 -2.77 25.24 16.67
C ILE A 671 -2.55 26.19 17.85
N ALA A 672 -2.12 27.43 17.59
CA ALA A 672 -1.90 28.42 18.63
C ALA A 672 -3.18 28.74 19.41
N ALA A 673 -4.33 28.83 18.74
CA ALA A 673 -5.61 29.07 19.39
C ALA A 673 -6.03 27.92 20.31
N TYR A 674 -5.88 26.66 19.88
CA TYR A 674 -6.18 25.50 20.72
C TYR A 674 -5.20 25.38 21.90
N LYS A 675 -3.91 25.64 21.68
CA LYS A 675 -2.91 25.65 22.77
C LYS A 675 -3.20 26.69 23.84
N ALA A 676 -3.66 27.88 23.46
CA ALA A 676 -4.05 28.92 24.42
C ALA A 676 -5.17 28.43 25.35
N ASN A 677 -6.11 27.64 24.83
CA ASN A 677 -7.18 27.03 25.63
C ASN A 677 -6.70 25.87 26.52
N LEU A 678 -5.67 25.12 26.10
CA LEU A 678 -5.11 24.00 26.89
C LEU A 678 -4.23 24.45 28.06
N GLY A 679 -3.52 25.58 27.91
CA GLY A 679 -2.40 25.93 28.77
C GLY A 679 -2.75 26.11 30.25
N THR A 680 -4.00 26.45 30.58
CA THR A 680 -4.47 26.63 31.96
C THR A 680 -4.60 25.32 32.73
N LYS A 681 -4.92 24.21 32.05
CA LYS A 681 -5.13 22.90 32.67
C LYS A 681 -3.95 21.95 32.48
N TYR A 682 -3.35 21.95 31.28
CA TYR A 682 -2.41 20.92 30.89
C TYR A 682 -0.93 21.28 31.15
N ASN A 683 -0.59 22.56 31.36
CA ASN A 683 0.77 22.94 31.77
C ASN A 683 1.00 22.88 33.29
N VAL A 684 -0.01 22.50 34.06
CA VAL A 684 0.11 22.43 35.53
C VAL A 684 1.18 21.40 35.87
N VAL A 685 2.22 21.83 36.59
CA VAL A 685 3.30 20.98 37.06
C VAL A 685 2.77 20.05 38.14
N ILE A 686 3.02 18.76 37.98
CA ILE A 686 2.56 17.70 38.89
C ILE A 686 3.71 16.98 39.59
N GLY A 687 4.96 17.27 39.21
CA GLY A 687 6.12 16.63 39.81
C GLY A 687 7.32 16.58 38.88
N SER A 688 8.22 15.65 39.16
CA SER A 688 9.38 15.38 38.32
C SER A 688 9.68 13.89 38.25
N ILE A 689 10.36 13.47 37.18
CA ILE A 689 10.81 12.10 36.95
C ILE A 689 12.34 12.08 36.84
N ALA A 690 12.98 11.06 37.40
CA ALA A 690 14.43 10.94 37.44
C ALA A 690 15.04 10.80 36.04
N ASP A 691 14.35 10.08 35.16
CA ASP A 691 14.72 9.90 33.76
C ASP A 691 13.48 9.62 32.90
N VAL A 692 13.62 9.56 31.58
CA VAL A 692 12.53 9.21 30.67
C VAL A 692 12.07 7.77 30.90
N ALA A 693 10.77 7.57 31.11
CA ALA A 693 10.13 6.27 31.07
C ALA A 693 9.77 5.93 29.61
N PRO A 694 10.49 5.00 28.97
CA PRO A 694 10.37 4.74 27.54
C PRO A 694 9.01 4.15 27.15
N ASN A 695 8.57 4.46 25.93
CA ASN A 695 7.42 3.86 25.27
C ASN A 695 7.63 3.82 23.74
N GLY A 696 6.96 2.92 23.03
CA GLY A 696 7.10 2.78 21.57
C GLY A 696 8.37 2.06 21.12
N GLY A 697 8.88 2.42 19.93
CA GLY A 697 9.97 1.70 19.24
C GLY A 697 9.46 0.71 18.19
N THR A 698 10.39 0.01 17.52
CA THR A 698 10.07 -1.03 16.52
C THR A 698 10.82 -2.32 16.89
N PRO A 699 10.15 -3.32 17.49
CA PRO A 699 8.73 -3.34 17.88
C PRO A 699 8.43 -2.46 19.10
N ALA A 700 7.16 -2.05 19.26
CA ALA A 700 6.73 -1.18 20.36
C ALA A 700 6.77 -1.90 21.71
N ILE A 701 7.56 -1.42 22.67
CA ILE A 701 7.86 -2.18 23.90
C ILE A 701 6.67 -2.46 24.80
N GLN A 702 5.79 -1.49 24.97
CA GLN A 702 4.61 -1.63 25.82
C GLN A 702 3.65 -2.71 25.32
N ARG A 703 3.77 -3.07 24.03
CA ARG A 703 2.99 -4.11 23.36
C ARG A 703 3.71 -5.47 23.30
N ASN A 704 4.95 -5.55 23.80
CA ASN A 704 5.81 -6.72 23.62
C ASN A 704 6.54 -7.18 24.90
N TYR A 705 6.73 -6.28 25.87
CA TYR A 705 7.59 -6.46 27.05
C TYR A 705 7.02 -5.76 28.29
N GLU A 706 7.56 -6.14 29.45
CA GLU A 706 7.41 -5.36 30.69
C GLU A 706 8.01 -3.97 30.50
N THR A 707 7.33 -2.93 30.99
CA THR A 707 7.84 -1.56 30.97
C THR A 707 7.73 -0.93 32.35
N GLY A 708 8.69 -0.07 32.73
CA GLY A 708 8.62 0.66 34.00
C GLY A 708 7.38 1.55 34.09
N LEU A 709 6.99 2.20 32.99
CA LEU A 709 5.76 3.00 32.91
C LEU A 709 4.51 2.12 33.08
N GLY A 710 4.46 0.97 32.42
CA GLY A 710 3.37 0.00 32.56
C GLY A 710 3.23 -0.55 33.98
N ASN A 711 4.35 -0.90 34.63
CA ASN A 711 4.37 -1.30 36.03
C ASN A 711 3.84 -0.20 36.94
N TYR A 712 4.33 1.04 36.77
CA TYR A 712 3.90 2.18 37.58
C TYR A 712 2.40 2.44 37.45
N ILE A 713 1.85 2.37 36.23
CA ILE A 713 0.41 2.53 35.99
C ILE A 713 -0.37 1.39 36.67
N ALA A 714 0.03 0.13 36.47
CA ALA A 714 -0.65 -1.02 37.04
C ALA A 714 -0.60 -1.03 38.58
N ASP A 715 0.54 -0.67 39.18
CA ASP A 715 0.73 -0.60 40.63
C ASP A 715 -0.16 0.45 41.27
N ASN A 716 -0.23 1.65 40.67
CA ASN A 716 -1.05 2.73 41.17
C ASN A 716 -2.54 2.50 40.92
N LEU A 717 -2.90 1.86 39.81
CA LEU A 717 -4.26 1.41 39.57
C LEU A 717 -4.71 0.39 40.63
N ARG A 718 -3.89 -0.64 40.89
CA ARG A 718 -4.16 -1.64 41.93
C ARG A 718 -4.33 -1.01 43.31
N THR A 719 -3.40 -0.13 43.66
CA THR A 719 -3.35 0.53 44.98
C THR A 719 -4.54 1.46 45.17
N ALA A 720 -4.84 2.32 44.20
CA ALA A 720 -5.96 3.25 44.27
C ALA A 720 -7.32 2.52 44.37
N MET A 721 -7.45 1.38 43.70
CA MET A 721 -8.67 0.58 43.70
C MET A 721 -8.77 -0.45 44.83
N GLY A 722 -7.71 -0.66 45.60
CA GLY A 722 -7.69 -1.61 46.71
C GLY A 722 -7.89 -3.07 46.29
N THR A 723 -7.41 -3.46 45.10
CA THR A 723 -7.59 -4.80 44.54
C THR A 723 -6.38 -5.71 44.76
N GLN A 724 -6.59 -7.03 44.66
CA GLN A 724 -5.52 -8.00 44.74
C GLN A 724 -4.62 -7.95 43.50
N LEU A 725 -5.23 -7.80 42.32
CA LEU A 725 -4.57 -7.81 41.02
C LEU A 725 -4.88 -6.51 40.25
N ALA A 726 -3.99 -6.12 39.34
CA ALA A 726 -4.34 -5.20 38.26
C ALA A 726 -3.76 -5.64 36.92
N ILE A 727 -4.52 -5.41 35.86
CA ILE A 727 -4.12 -5.65 34.47
C ILE A 727 -4.56 -4.45 33.64
N THR A 728 -3.62 -3.82 32.93
CA THR A 728 -3.90 -2.78 31.94
C THR A 728 -3.20 -3.10 30.62
N ASN A 729 -3.85 -2.83 29.50
CA ASN A 729 -3.34 -3.12 28.17
C ASN A 729 -2.27 -2.08 27.75
N GLY A 730 -1.18 -2.54 27.14
CA GLY A 730 -0.10 -1.68 26.65
C GLY A 730 -0.53 -0.72 25.54
N GLY A 731 -1.57 -1.08 24.78
CA GLY A 731 -2.20 -0.24 23.75
C GLY A 731 -2.81 1.05 24.30
N GLY A 732 -3.16 1.06 25.59
CA GLY A 732 -3.62 2.24 26.34
C GLY A 732 -2.51 3.25 26.66
N ILE A 733 -1.23 2.86 26.56
CA ILE A 733 -0.06 3.70 26.87
C ILE A 733 0.49 4.28 25.55
N ARG A 734 0.16 5.54 25.27
CA ARG A 734 0.29 6.13 23.92
C ARG A 734 1.56 6.96 23.68
N ASP A 735 2.24 7.39 24.73
CA ASP A 735 3.51 8.13 24.64
C ASP A 735 4.45 7.69 25.76
N MET A 736 5.72 8.11 25.69
CA MET A 736 6.68 8.00 26.78
C MET A 736 6.37 9.03 27.87
N LEU A 737 7.05 8.97 29.01
CA LEU A 737 6.90 9.96 30.08
C LEU A 737 8.27 10.55 30.46
N PRO A 738 8.50 11.88 30.36
CA PRO A 738 7.58 12.93 29.87
C PRO A 738 7.15 12.71 28.41
N ALA A 739 6.00 13.22 28.00
CA ALA A 739 5.43 12.94 26.68
C ALA A 739 6.22 13.62 25.56
N LYS A 740 6.57 12.87 24.51
CA LYS A 740 7.34 13.39 23.37
C LYS A 740 6.48 14.26 22.46
N THR A 741 5.20 13.90 22.31
CA THR A 741 4.25 14.57 21.41
C THR A 741 3.51 15.74 22.06
N PHE A 742 3.73 15.97 23.37
CA PHE A 742 3.22 17.13 24.08
C PHE A 742 4.29 18.20 24.27
N VAL A 743 4.00 19.42 23.82
CA VAL A 743 4.87 20.58 24.00
C VAL A 743 4.20 21.57 24.96
N PRO A 744 4.66 21.66 26.23
CA PRO A 744 4.14 22.63 27.18
C PRO A 744 4.36 24.06 26.67
N THR A 745 3.42 24.97 26.94
CA THR A 745 3.59 26.38 26.53
C THR A 745 4.48 27.17 27.49
N ASN A 746 4.77 26.64 28.69
CA ASN A 746 5.70 27.23 29.63
C ASN A 746 7.14 26.78 29.32
N ALA A 747 7.95 27.69 28.76
CA ALA A 747 9.33 27.43 28.37
C ALA A 747 10.30 27.19 29.55
N SER A 748 9.88 27.44 30.81
CA SER A 748 10.69 27.18 32.00
C SER A 748 10.66 25.72 32.47
N ILE A 749 9.83 24.86 31.85
CA ILE A 749 9.73 23.44 32.16
C ILE A 749 10.96 22.70 31.62
N VAL A 750 11.65 21.94 32.48
CA VAL A 750 12.82 21.14 32.10
C VAL A 750 12.37 19.89 31.34
N ARG A 751 12.74 19.77 30.06
CA ARG A 751 12.33 18.67 29.16
C ARG A 751 13.53 17.85 28.67
N PRO A 752 13.33 16.57 28.32
CA PRO A 752 14.34 15.77 27.63
C PRO A 752 14.74 16.40 26.29
N SER A 753 16.02 16.30 25.95
CA SER A 753 16.49 16.63 24.60
C SER A 753 16.13 15.47 23.66
N TRP A 754 15.08 15.60 22.86
CA TRP A 754 14.63 14.51 21.99
C TRP A 754 15.65 14.12 20.91
N SER A 755 16.61 15.00 20.58
CA SER A 755 17.73 14.68 19.69
C SER A 755 18.77 13.73 20.30
N SER A 756 18.74 13.51 21.62
CA SER A 756 19.62 12.57 22.31
C SER A 756 19.01 11.18 22.50
N LEU A 757 17.76 10.98 22.04
CA LEU A 757 17.05 9.71 22.12
C LEU A 757 17.62 8.72 21.08
N GLN A 758 18.50 7.82 21.51
CA GLN A 758 19.06 6.77 20.66
C GLN A 758 18.23 5.49 20.77
N SER A 759 17.92 4.87 19.62
CA SER A 759 17.40 3.51 19.55
C SER A 759 18.53 2.52 19.89
N GLY A 760 18.42 1.77 20.98
CA GLY A 760 19.38 0.75 21.40
C GLY A 760 18.77 -0.25 22.39
N TYR A 761 18.75 -1.53 22.02
CA TYR A 761 18.24 -2.63 22.86
C TYR A 761 19.20 -2.89 24.02
N THR A 762 18.76 -2.66 25.26
CA THR A 762 19.34 -3.36 26.42
C THR A 762 18.22 -3.95 27.27
N THR A 763 18.44 -5.16 27.77
CA THR A 763 17.44 -6.01 28.44
C THR A 763 16.93 -5.47 29.77
N SER A 764 17.43 -4.32 30.24
CA SER A 764 17.05 -3.70 31.51
C SER A 764 16.58 -2.25 31.42
N SER A 765 16.65 -1.59 30.25
CA SER A 765 16.24 -0.17 30.09
C SER A 765 15.38 0.14 28.86
N GLY A 766 14.91 -0.88 28.14
CA GLY A 766 14.14 -0.69 26.90
C GLY A 766 15.00 -0.17 25.74
N PRO A 767 14.41 0.10 24.57
CA PRO A 767 15.09 0.48 23.33
C PRO A 767 15.55 1.93 23.30
N TRP A 768 15.34 2.72 24.36
CA TRP A 768 15.64 4.14 24.34
C TRP A 768 16.70 4.47 25.39
N LYS A 769 17.85 4.97 24.94
CA LYS A 769 18.85 5.59 25.81
C LYS A 769 18.83 7.09 25.56
N VAL A 770 18.47 7.87 26.57
CA VAL A 770 18.63 9.33 26.56
C VAL A 770 20.03 9.62 27.08
N THR A 771 20.88 10.31 26.32
CA THR A 771 22.26 10.59 26.79
C THR A 771 22.34 11.76 27.77
N SER A 772 21.23 12.50 27.97
CA SER A 772 21.03 13.42 29.08
C SER A 772 20.22 12.73 30.18
N SER A 773 20.74 12.68 31.41
CA SER A 773 19.97 12.22 32.58
C SER A 773 19.17 13.39 33.18
N GLY A 774 17.99 13.10 33.71
CA GLY A 774 17.11 14.08 34.36
C GLY A 774 17.66 14.64 35.68
N PRO A 775 16.81 15.25 36.52
CA PRO A 775 15.35 15.12 36.53
C PRO A 775 14.62 16.00 35.50
N TYR A 776 13.49 15.50 35.01
CA TYR A 776 12.61 16.21 34.08
C TYR A 776 11.29 16.59 34.76
N THR A 777 10.74 17.75 34.41
CA THR A 777 9.46 18.22 34.96
C THR A 777 8.29 17.53 34.26
N LEU A 778 7.32 17.07 35.06
CA LEU A 778 6.08 16.46 34.58
C LEU A 778 4.90 17.42 34.76
N THR A 779 4.00 17.40 33.78
CA THR A 779 2.76 18.16 33.75
C THR A 779 1.53 17.27 33.60
N VAL A 780 0.35 17.83 33.84
CA VAL A 780 -0.94 17.16 33.52
C VAL A 780 -1.00 16.75 32.04
N GLY A 781 -0.48 17.59 31.14
CA GLY A 781 -0.40 17.31 29.70
C GLY A 781 0.45 16.09 29.36
N ASP A 782 1.50 15.82 30.13
CA ASP A 782 2.29 14.60 29.95
C ASP A 782 1.47 13.34 30.21
N VAL A 783 0.78 13.27 31.36
CA VAL A 783 -0.02 12.09 31.74
C VAL A 783 -1.23 11.94 30.82
N ALA A 784 -1.89 13.04 30.45
CA ALA A 784 -3.01 13.03 29.51
C ALA A 784 -2.61 12.62 28.09
N THR A 785 -1.35 12.81 27.70
CA THR A 785 -0.83 12.33 26.41
C THR A 785 -0.47 10.85 26.45
N VAL A 786 0.03 10.36 27.61
CA VAL A 786 0.25 8.93 27.83
C VAL A 786 -1.08 8.16 27.86
N LEU A 787 -2.14 8.74 28.44
CA LEU A 787 -3.47 8.11 28.63
C LEU A 787 -4.61 8.96 28.01
N PRO A 788 -4.71 9.06 26.68
CA PRO A 788 -5.54 10.08 26.00
C PRO A 788 -7.02 9.73 25.85
N PHE A 789 -7.43 8.51 26.20
CA PHE A 789 -8.78 8.00 25.92
C PHE A 789 -9.83 8.45 26.93
N GLY A 790 -9.42 9.06 28.05
CA GLY A 790 -10.34 9.40 29.14
C GLY A 790 -10.94 8.17 29.84
N ASN A 791 -10.33 6.99 29.70
CA ASN A 791 -10.78 5.77 30.36
C ASN A 791 -10.91 5.98 31.87
N THR A 792 -11.92 5.34 32.45
CA THR A 792 -12.08 5.25 33.90
C THR A 792 -11.47 3.97 34.45
N ALA A 793 -10.97 4.01 35.69
CA ALA A 793 -10.54 2.79 36.35
C ALA A 793 -11.78 1.92 36.64
N ALA A 794 -11.63 0.61 36.45
CA ALA A 794 -12.70 -0.35 36.65
C ALA A 794 -12.25 -1.46 37.60
N THR A 795 -13.16 -1.90 38.46
CA THR A 795 -12.94 -3.06 39.33
C THR A 795 -13.95 -4.15 39.03
N THR A 796 -13.49 -5.40 39.00
CA THR A 796 -14.33 -6.59 38.81
C THR A 796 -13.82 -7.75 39.67
N THR A 797 -14.61 -8.80 39.78
CA THR A 797 -14.18 -10.08 40.35
C THR A 797 -13.83 -11.02 39.20
N ILE A 798 -12.66 -11.65 39.27
CA ILE A 798 -12.15 -12.54 38.23
C ILE A 798 -11.80 -13.91 38.81
N THR A 799 -12.11 -14.99 38.11
CA THR A 799 -11.68 -16.33 38.54
C THR A 799 -10.22 -16.58 38.21
N GLY A 800 -9.57 -17.52 38.89
CA GLY A 800 -8.21 -17.95 38.54
C GLY A 800 -8.12 -18.42 37.08
N ALA A 801 -9.11 -19.17 36.59
CA ALA A 801 -9.19 -19.57 35.18
C ALA A 801 -9.24 -18.36 34.22
N ASP A 802 -10.02 -17.34 34.55
CA ASP A 802 -10.13 -16.12 33.74
C ASP A 802 -8.87 -15.25 33.79
N VAL A 803 -8.11 -15.25 34.89
CA VAL A 803 -6.79 -14.60 34.95
C VAL A 803 -5.86 -15.23 33.91
N TRP A 804 -5.80 -16.55 33.83
CA TRP A 804 -4.99 -17.23 32.82
C TRP A 804 -5.49 -16.95 31.40
N ALA A 805 -6.80 -16.97 31.17
CA ALA A 805 -7.38 -16.64 29.86
C ALA A 805 -7.07 -15.20 29.43
N ALA A 806 -7.10 -14.24 30.37
CA ALA A 806 -6.76 -12.86 30.11
C ALA A 806 -5.28 -12.69 29.70
N LEU A 807 -4.37 -13.37 30.40
CA LEU A 807 -2.95 -13.35 30.07
C LEU A 807 -2.66 -14.03 28.73
N GLU A 808 -3.30 -15.17 28.43
CA GLU A 808 -3.22 -15.83 27.12
C GLU A 808 -3.69 -14.92 25.98
N ASN A 809 -4.85 -14.26 26.14
CA ASN A 809 -5.32 -13.26 25.18
C ASN A 809 -4.28 -12.15 25.00
N GLY A 810 -3.76 -11.62 26.11
CA GLY A 810 -2.83 -10.51 26.09
C GLY A 810 -1.54 -10.79 25.31
N VAL A 811 -1.04 -12.04 25.34
CA VAL A 811 0.17 -12.43 24.60
C VAL A 811 -0.12 -13.11 23.24
N SER A 812 -1.37 -13.16 22.80
CA SER A 812 -1.76 -13.92 21.60
C SER A 812 -1.35 -13.26 20.28
N GLN A 813 -1.31 -11.92 20.23
CA GLN A 813 -1.08 -11.14 18.99
C GLN A 813 0.16 -10.22 19.05
N ILE A 814 1.18 -10.61 19.81
CA ILE A 814 2.44 -9.85 19.93
C ILE A 814 3.09 -9.61 18.55
N SER A 815 3.08 -10.61 17.67
CA SER A 815 3.65 -10.51 16.31
C SER A 815 2.89 -9.56 15.38
N LEU A 816 1.65 -9.20 15.73
CA LEU A 816 0.85 -8.22 15.00
C LEU A 816 1.00 -6.81 15.59
N GLY A 817 1.78 -6.65 16.66
CA GLY A 817 1.92 -5.38 17.37
C GLY A 817 0.61 -4.92 18.05
N ALA A 818 -0.29 -5.85 18.38
CA ALA A 818 -1.60 -5.53 18.96
C ALA A 818 -1.48 -4.86 20.35
N GLY A 819 -2.42 -3.96 20.67
CA GLY A 819 -2.46 -3.23 21.94
C GLY A 819 -2.69 -4.10 23.18
N ARG A 820 -3.16 -5.34 23.00
CA ARG A 820 -3.65 -6.21 24.08
C ARG A 820 -2.62 -6.71 25.09
N PHE A 821 -1.32 -6.46 24.91
CA PHE A 821 -0.28 -6.93 25.83
C PHE A 821 -0.53 -6.47 27.28
N PRO A 822 -0.50 -7.36 28.29
CA PRO A 822 -0.89 -7.00 29.65
C PRO A 822 0.30 -6.47 30.46
N GLN A 823 0.22 -5.20 30.88
CA GLN A 823 1.02 -4.68 32.00
C GLN A 823 0.30 -5.03 33.31
N VAL A 824 1.01 -5.58 34.30
CA VAL A 824 0.36 -6.24 35.46
C VAL A 824 0.87 -5.73 36.81
N SER A 825 0.05 -5.89 37.85
CA SER A 825 0.41 -5.67 39.25
C SER A 825 -0.27 -6.70 40.16
N GLY A 826 0.37 -7.08 41.27
CA GLY A 826 -0.13 -8.08 42.21
C GLY A 826 0.04 -9.54 41.75
N LEU A 827 0.57 -9.76 40.55
CA LEU A 827 0.91 -11.07 40.01
C LEU A 827 2.21 -11.03 39.20
N LYS A 828 2.78 -12.21 38.97
CA LYS A 828 3.86 -12.47 38.01
C LYS A 828 3.44 -13.55 37.02
N PHE A 829 3.88 -13.46 35.78
CA PHE A 829 3.63 -14.51 34.81
C PHE A 829 4.79 -14.73 33.83
N THR A 830 4.84 -15.94 33.29
CA THR A 830 5.82 -16.38 32.28
C THR A 830 5.09 -16.82 31.02
N PHE A 831 5.59 -16.42 29.85
CA PHE A 831 5.09 -16.88 28.57
C PHE A 831 6.21 -17.27 27.61
N ASP A 832 5.95 -18.24 26.73
CA ASP A 832 6.90 -18.83 25.80
C ASP A 832 6.48 -18.59 24.34
N MET A 833 7.24 -17.76 23.62
CA MET A 833 6.96 -17.39 22.23
C MET A 833 7.13 -18.54 21.24
N SER A 834 7.81 -19.64 21.62
CA SER A 834 7.87 -20.86 20.81
C SER A 834 6.55 -21.63 20.79
N ILE A 835 5.66 -21.36 21.75
CA ILE A 835 4.32 -21.94 21.81
C ILE A 835 3.35 -21.07 20.99
N ALA A 836 2.55 -21.70 20.14
CA ALA A 836 1.55 -21.02 19.34
C ALA A 836 0.53 -20.26 20.22
N ALA A 837 0.00 -19.15 19.71
CA ALA A 837 -0.96 -18.32 20.43
C ALA A 837 -2.16 -19.14 20.89
N ASN A 838 -2.67 -18.86 22.10
CA ASN A 838 -3.81 -19.57 22.71
C ASN A 838 -3.62 -21.08 22.88
N SER A 839 -2.41 -21.61 22.73
CA SER A 839 -2.10 -23.05 22.84
C SER A 839 -1.41 -23.39 24.17
N GLY A 840 -1.60 -22.56 25.20
CA GLY A 840 -0.88 -22.65 26.48
C GLY A 840 0.44 -21.87 26.46
N ARG A 841 0.46 -20.71 25.80
CA ARG A 841 1.64 -19.85 25.68
C ARG A 841 2.07 -19.28 27.04
N VAL A 842 1.12 -19.07 27.95
CA VAL A 842 1.39 -18.71 29.34
C VAL A 842 1.68 -20.00 30.10
N THR A 843 2.87 -20.10 30.68
CA THR A 843 3.39 -21.33 31.31
C THR A 843 3.38 -21.27 32.84
N ALA A 844 3.41 -20.07 33.43
CA ALA A 844 3.34 -19.88 34.88
C ALA A 844 2.60 -18.59 35.24
N VAL A 845 1.80 -18.62 36.30
CA VAL A 845 1.14 -17.44 36.89
C VAL A 845 1.17 -17.58 38.42
N THR A 846 1.74 -16.59 39.10
CA THR A 846 1.82 -16.55 40.57
C THR A 846 1.40 -15.19 41.11
N LEU A 847 1.03 -15.13 42.39
CA LEU A 847 1.04 -13.89 43.15
C LEU A 847 2.49 -13.38 43.34
N THR A 848 2.65 -12.15 43.82
CA THR A 848 3.97 -11.53 44.03
C THR A 848 4.84 -12.27 45.06
N ASP A 849 4.22 -12.99 45.99
CA ASP A 849 4.89 -13.83 47.00
C ASP A 849 5.29 -15.23 46.48
N GLY A 850 4.98 -15.54 45.22
CA GLY A 850 5.26 -16.84 44.58
C GLY A 850 4.13 -17.86 44.69
N THR A 851 3.03 -17.56 45.39
CA THR A 851 1.87 -18.45 45.48
C THR A 851 1.25 -18.67 44.09
N PRO A 852 1.09 -19.91 43.59
CA PRO A 852 0.48 -20.15 42.29
C PRO A 852 -0.98 -19.68 42.22
N ILE A 853 -1.36 -19.02 41.11
CA ILE A 853 -2.77 -18.75 40.80
C ILE A 853 -3.32 -19.99 40.08
N PRO A 854 -4.26 -20.75 40.67
CA PRO A 854 -4.77 -21.97 40.04
C PRO A 854 -5.63 -21.64 38.81
N LYS A 855 -5.52 -22.45 37.75
CA LYS A 855 -6.44 -22.46 36.60
C LYS A 855 -7.81 -23.02 37.01
N SER A 856 -8.54 -22.31 37.86
CA SER A 856 -9.78 -22.78 38.48
C SER A 856 -10.82 -21.68 38.55
N THR A 857 -12.08 -22.07 38.39
CA THR A 857 -13.25 -21.20 38.59
C THR A 857 -13.64 -21.09 40.07
N ALA A 858 -13.09 -21.94 40.94
CA ALA A 858 -13.43 -21.98 42.37
C ALA A 858 -12.71 -20.91 43.21
N VAL A 859 -11.59 -20.37 42.70
CA VAL A 859 -10.81 -19.32 43.37
C VAL A 859 -11.01 -18.02 42.62
N THR A 860 -11.38 -16.96 43.33
CA THR A 860 -11.63 -15.64 42.77
C THR A 860 -10.70 -14.59 43.36
N TYR A 861 -10.39 -13.57 42.57
CA TYR A 861 -9.58 -12.42 42.94
C TYR A 861 -10.33 -11.12 42.62
N THR A 862 -10.02 -10.06 43.36
CA THR A 862 -10.39 -8.69 42.94
C THR A 862 -9.38 -8.16 41.93
N LEU A 863 -9.87 -7.65 40.81
CA LEU A 863 -9.07 -7.13 39.71
C LEU A 863 -9.39 -5.65 39.47
N ALA A 864 -8.35 -4.83 39.36
CA ALA A 864 -8.43 -3.49 38.79
C ALA A 864 -7.94 -3.48 37.34
N THR A 865 -8.66 -2.75 36.49
CA THR A 865 -8.36 -2.58 35.07
C THR A 865 -8.93 -1.23 34.61
N ASN A 866 -9.17 -1.05 33.32
CA ASN A 866 -9.87 0.11 32.78
C ASN A 866 -11.23 -0.28 32.16
N ASP A 867 -12.11 0.69 32.03
CA ASP A 867 -13.47 0.51 31.50
C ASP A 867 -13.50 -0.07 30.07
N PHE A 868 -12.53 0.26 29.23
CA PHE A 868 -12.38 -0.31 27.90
C PHE A 868 -12.14 -1.83 27.96
N MET A 869 -11.17 -2.29 28.75
CA MET A 869 -10.87 -3.72 28.88
C MET A 869 -12.00 -4.48 29.56
N VAL A 870 -12.61 -3.92 30.62
CA VAL A 870 -13.71 -4.59 31.32
C VAL A 870 -14.96 -4.73 30.44
N ALA A 871 -15.15 -3.81 29.50
CA ALA A 871 -16.20 -3.89 28.47
C ALA A 871 -15.90 -4.94 27.39
N GLY A 872 -14.71 -5.54 27.38
CA GLY A 872 -14.28 -6.55 26.41
C GLY A 872 -13.34 -6.03 25.33
N GLY A 873 -12.89 -4.77 25.42
CA GLY A 873 -11.86 -4.20 24.56
C GLY A 873 -10.57 -5.02 24.56
N ASP A 874 -9.82 -4.98 23.46
CA ASP A 874 -8.61 -5.79 23.22
C ASP A 874 -8.84 -7.32 23.35
N GLY A 875 -10.09 -7.76 23.25
CA GLY A 875 -10.47 -9.17 23.39
C GLY A 875 -10.60 -9.65 24.84
N TYR A 876 -10.56 -8.75 25.83
CA TYR A 876 -10.66 -9.08 27.27
C TYR A 876 -12.09 -9.45 27.75
N THR A 877 -12.82 -10.20 26.93
CA THR A 877 -14.21 -10.61 27.17
C THR A 877 -14.40 -11.43 28.46
N MET A 878 -13.34 -12.09 28.93
CA MET A 878 -13.32 -12.86 30.18
C MET A 878 -13.45 -12.00 31.45
N PHE A 879 -13.34 -10.68 31.36
CA PHE A 879 -13.57 -9.77 32.50
C PHE A 879 -15.05 -9.60 32.88
N GLY A 880 -15.96 -10.12 32.05
CA GLY A 880 -17.38 -10.28 32.39
C GLY A 880 -18.27 -9.07 32.10
N GLY A 881 -17.74 -8.00 31.49
CA GLY A 881 -18.52 -6.84 31.01
C GLY A 881 -18.78 -5.78 32.09
N LEU A 882 -19.19 -4.58 31.64
CA LEU A 882 -19.51 -3.44 32.51
C LEU A 882 -20.60 -3.73 33.55
N ALA A 883 -21.53 -4.64 33.25
CA ALA A 883 -22.60 -5.01 34.18
C ALA A 883 -22.09 -5.69 35.48
N LYS A 884 -20.88 -6.27 35.45
CA LYS A 884 -20.24 -6.90 36.62
C LYS A 884 -19.16 -6.00 37.25
N ALA A 885 -18.86 -4.86 36.62
CA ALA A 885 -17.78 -3.98 37.01
C ALA A 885 -18.29 -2.79 37.83
N ARG A 886 -17.40 -2.18 38.60
CA ARG A 886 -17.59 -0.85 39.18
C ARG A 886 -16.55 0.09 38.58
N THR A 887 -16.98 1.08 37.84
CA THR A 887 -16.11 2.14 37.31
C THR A 887 -16.00 3.28 38.32
N ARG A 888 -14.79 3.80 38.53
CA ARG A 888 -14.48 4.89 39.46
C ARG A 888 -13.26 5.63 38.95
N ASP A 889 -13.28 6.96 39.08
CA ASP A 889 -12.15 7.85 38.79
C ASP A 889 -11.60 7.76 37.35
N VAL A 890 -11.04 8.85 36.83
CA VAL A 890 -10.37 8.82 35.52
C VAL A 890 -8.99 8.18 35.70
N LEU A 891 -8.61 7.23 34.84
CA LEU A 891 -7.33 6.51 34.92
C LEU A 891 -6.14 7.46 34.85
N GLU A 892 -6.20 8.47 33.97
CA GLU A 892 -5.23 9.57 33.91
C GLU A 892 -5.05 10.22 35.29
N THR A 893 -6.14 10.49 36.00
CA THR A 893 -6.11 11.14 37.30
C THR A 893 -5.53 10.23 38.37
N VAL A 894 -5.82 8.93 38.33
CA VAL A 894 -5.17 7.95 39.23
C VAL A 894 -3.64 8.01 39.09
N VAL A 895 -3.13 8.03 37.86
CA VAL A 895 -1.68 8.10 37.60
C VAL A 895 -1.10 9.47 37.93
N ARG A 896 -1.84 10.54 37.63
CA ARG A 896 -1.43 11.92 37.95
C ARG A 896 -1.29 12.14 39.45
N GLU A 897 -2.27 11.73 40.25
CA GLU A 897 -2.21 11.85 41.72
C GLU A 897 -1.09 10.98 42.31
N ALA A 898 -0.82 9.82 41.71
CA ALA A 898 0.34 9.02 42.08
C ALA A 898 1.66 9.75 41.86
N ILE A 899 1.82 10.40 40.70
CA ILE A 899 3.02 11.20 40.41
C ILE A 899 3.18 12.36 41.40
N ILE A 900 2.08 13.06 41.74
CA ILE A 900 2.09 14.15 42.73
C ILE A 900 2.57 13.64 44.09
N ARG A 901 1.98 12.53 44.55
CA ARG A 901 2.32 11.90 45.82
C ARG A 901 3.77 11.43 45.87
N ASP A 902 4.23 10.74 44.83
CA ASP A 902 5.56 10.12 44.82
C ASP A 902 6.65 11.17 44.59
N SER A 903 6.38 12.20 43.78
CA SER A 903 7.29 13.33 43.54
C SER A 903 7.59 14.15 44.79
N ALA A 904 6.72 14.10 45.81
CA ALA A 904 6.96 14.75 47.10
C ALA A 904 8.19 14.18 47.83
N ASN A 905 8.64 12.97 47.45
CA ASN A 905 9.80 12.28 48.03
C ASN A 905 11.05 12.35 47.14
N GLY A 906 11.04 13.16 46.08
CA GLY A 906 12.09 13.25 45.06
C GLY A 906 11.60 12.84 43.67
N PRO A 907 12.42 12.95 42.62
CA PRO A 907 12.01 12.60 41.26
C PRO A 907 11.55 11.14 41.16
N VAL A 908 10.38 10.91 40.54
CA VAL A 908 9.80 9.58 40.36
C VAL A 908 10.75 8.68 39.57
N VAL A 909 10.91 7.43 40.01
CA VAL A 909 11.66 6.39 39.31
C VAL A 909 10.69 5.32 38.86
N MET A 910 10.70 5.00 37.56
CA MET A 910 9.87 3.95 36.97
C MET A 910 10.77 2.82 36.46
N SER A 911 10.62 1.62 37.01
CA SER A 911 11.50 0.48 36.75
C SER A 911 10.74 -0.83 36.55
N THR A 912 11.36 -1.75 35.81
CA THR A 912 10.91 -3.15 35.72
C THR A 912 11.38 -3.95 36.93
N ASP A 913 10.63 -4.97 37.35
CA ASP A 913 10.96 -5.87 38.45
C ASP A 913 10.90 -7.37 38.06
N GLY A 914 10.69 -7.66 36.77
CA GLY A 914 10.67 -9.02 36.25
C GLY A 914 9.36 -9.75 36.53
N ARG A 915 8.27 -9.04 36.80
CA ARG A 915 6.93 -9.62 36.94
C ARG A 915 6.38 -10.21 35.63
N ILE A 916 6.96 -9.85 34.49
CA ILE A 916 6.63 -10.47 33.20
C ILE A 916 7.90 -11.11 32.61
N THR A 917 7.90 -12.43 32.52
CA THR A 917 9.01 -13.19 31.93
C THR A 917 8.65 -13.72 30.55
N ARG A 918 9.45 -13.36 29.54
CA ARG A 918 9.35 -13.87 28.17
C ARG A 918 10.43 -14.91 27.92
N ILE A 919 10.04 -16.07 27.38
CA ILE A 919 10.92 -17.12 26.86
C ILE A 919 10.83 -17.10 25.33
N GLY A 920 12.00 -17.15 24.65
CA GLY A 920 12.10 -16.84 23.22
C GLY A 920 11.90 -15.35 22.94
#